data_AF-A0AAP0QB73-F1
#
_entry.id   AF-A0AAP0QB73-F1
#
_cell.length_a   1.000
_cell.length_b   1.000
_cell.length_c   1.000
_cell.angle_alpha   90.00
_cell.angle_beta   90.00
_cell.angle_gamma   90.00
#
_symmetry.space_group_name_H-M   'P 1'
#
loop_
_entity.id
_entity.type
_entity.pdbx_description
1 polymer ?
#
loop_
_entity_poly.entity_id
_entity_poly.type
_entity_poly.pdbx_seq_one_letter_code
_entity_poly.pdbx_strand_id
1 'polypeptide(L)'
;MLTIDSLGGFIAVSAYKDRLALLSISMSAGNDIVDKKLFYPPENEGNTINGWDIHRNAVSGTIWSMCFIPKDASQHSKDGYSPVLAVVLNRNGAVLNQLLLLGWNTRENNISVLSRYTDEAGPIATNIVEVPNSFGFALLFRVGDALLMDLRDTQSPSCVYRIDLSILPNIMQQDSVEQSYRGLDGDDEGNFNVAACALLELRDSRMEINKTDDPMSVDNDYGRTASSLKYMCSWDWEQGDLLFPRMIFSLNTGGLFVIEMSSSPDGIRVNVSDCLYRGAPCNKLLWVGGELIAGLVEMGDGTVLQFERGRLLYRSPIQNIAPILDMSVVDYHNEKQDQMFACCGMAPEGSLRIIRSGINVEKLLSTAPTYQGITGTWAMRMNLLDSYHSFLVLSFVEETRVLSVGLSFSDVTDAVGFQPDVSTLACGLVVDRMLVQIYRNAVRLCAPTEGAHSDGLRLPAPICISWFPENVSISLGAVGHNLIVIATSSPCLLYILGVRAVSSHHYELYEMQHVRMQTEVSCISIPQRCLDCQSHTSVDILGSKSDFGLPRGVQIDRTFVIGTHEPSVEILSFTPENVVRVLASGAISLTDALGTAVGGCVPQDVRLVLVDRLYVLSGLRNGMLLRFEWPVSCTAFPSESTTQSTSTASSLAAMNTSLSNMASLSFIRQQYCGWETSETAGGDVPIHLQLIAIRRIGVTPVFLVPLHDSLDADIIALSDRPWLLQTARHSLSYASISFQPATHVTPVRSVDCPKGILFVAESSLHLVEMVHSKRLNVQKFQLGGTPRKVLYHSESRLLVVMRTDLKISPSGSGLLSSSDVCLVDPLSGSLIKSYPFGPGETGKSMQLVKVGNEQVLVVGTSQSAGRPIMPSGEAESSKGSLLVLSIIHAKRDSSSNSSNSGSSSQYSSPLRDQPSCSRLCGSLDDDICDELKEWKEWKFQQVFQTTLPGAVLAVCPYLERYFLASAGNILYVYGFLNDNPQRVKKFALGKTRFTITCLTTRFNRIAVGDCRDGILFYSYQEDLRKLEQLYCDPDQRLVADCNLMDLNTAAVADRRGHFAVLSSKNHFEDNASPECNLMLNCSFYIGETIMSIRKGSFTFKLPADDVLKHCDGADRVVDLSNNSIVASTLLGGVMIFIPISREEYELLEAVQSRLVVHPLTAPILGNDHSEFRGRRSRVGVPKILDGDMLAQFLELTSMQQEAVLALPFGFSERGMSSSSTLPHTPIPVNQVVRLLERVHYALN
;
A
#
# COMPACT_ATOMS: atom_id res chain seq x y z
N MET A 1 -19.31 -17.93 13.22
CA MET A 1 -17.96 -18.55 13.26
C MET A 1 -17.90 -19.67 12.22
N LEU A 2 -16.73 -20.23 11.96
CA LEU A 2 -16.55 -21.36 11.03
C LEU A 2 -15.55 -22.36 11.64
N THR A 3 -15.82 -23.65 11.47
CA THR A 3 -14.90 -24.74 11.82
C THR A 3 -15.06 -25.88 10.82
N ILE A 4 -14.01 -26.68 10.63
CA ILE A 4 -13.88 -27.72 9.61
C ILE A 4 -13.46 -29.01 10.32
N ASP A 5 -13.99 -30.16 9.89
CA ASP A 5 -13.56 -31.47 10.39
C ASP A 5 -12.10 -31.75 9.98
N SER A 6 -11.32 -32.42 10.81
CA SER A 6 -9.89 -32.69 10.55
C SER A 6 -9.64 -33.53 9.29
N LEU A 7 -10.65 -34.29 8.84
CA LEU A 7 -10.65 -35.04 7.58
C LEU A 7 -11.14 -34.23 6.37
N GLY A 8 -11.52 -32.97 6.54
CA GLY A 8 -12.03 -32.09 5.47
C GLY A 8 -13.42 -32.43 4.93
N GLY A 9 -14.10 -33.44 5.49
CA GLY A 9 -15.39 -33.93 5.01
C GLY A 9 -16.62 -33.09 5.42
N PHE A 10 -16.50 -32.26 6.46
CA PHE A 10 -17.61 -31.50 7.02
C PHE A 10 -17.19 -30.08 7.42
N ILE A 11 -18.10 -29.12 7.28
CA ILE A 11 -17.95 -27.73 7.76
C ILE A 11 -19.14 -27.39 8.65
N ALA A 12 -18.89 -26.69 9.75
CA ALA A 12 -19.90 -26.04 10.57
C ALA A 12 -19.73 -24.52 10.51
N VAL A 13 -20.82 -23.81 10.23
CA VAL A 13 -20.89 -22.34 10.19
C VAL A 13 -21.94 -21.87 11.16
N SER A 14 -21.63 -20.90 12.01
CA SER A 14 -22.60 -20.30 12.94
C SER A 14 -22.82 -18.82 12.68
N ALA A 15 -24.06 -18.37 12.88
CA ALA A 15 -24.26 -17.00 13.31
C ALA A 15 -23.70 -16.85 14.72
N TYR A 16 -23.31 -15.64 15.09
CA TYR A 16 -22.82 -15.38 16.44
C TYR A 16 -23.91 -15.64 17.52
N LYS A 17 -25.20 -15.51 17.17
CA LYS A 17 -26.33 -15.84 18.04
C LYS A 17 -27.35 -16.78 17.38
N ASP A 18 -27.90 -17.69 18.16
CA ASP A 18 -29.10 -18.52 17.91
C ASP A 18 -29.16 -19.43 16.65
N ARG A 19 -28.20 -19.36 15.71
CA ARG A 19 -28.22 -20.15 14.46
C ARG A 19 -26.90 -20.83 14.11
N LEU A 20 -27.01 -22.07 13.63
CA LEU A 20 -25.92 -22.91 13.13
C LEU A 20 -26.31 -23.53 11.79
N ALA A 21 -25.33 -23.84 10.94
CA ALA A 21 -25.46 -24.62 9.72
C ALA A 21 -24.36 -25.68 9.65
N LEU A 22 -24.70 -26.88 9.19
CA LEU A 22 -23.77 -27.97 8.91
C LEU A 22 -23.78 -28.28 7.41
N LEU A 23 -22.58 -28.52 6.87
CA LEU A 23 -22.31 -28.75 5.46
C LEU A 23 -21.48 -30.03 5.31
N SER A 24 -21.81 -30.91 4.36
CA SER A 24 -20.95 -32.04 3.98
C SER A 24 -20.30 -31.76 2.62
N ILE A 25 -19.02 -32.08 2.52
CA ILE A 25 -18.20 -31.91 1.32
C ILE A 25 -18.06 -33.28 0.64
N SER A 26 -18.15 -33.30 -0.69
CA SER A 26 -17.74 -34.47 -1.47
C SER A 26 -16.64 -34.08 -2.45
N MET A 27 -15.60 -34.90 -2.59
CA MET A 27 -14.55 -34.71 -3.59
C MET A 27 -14.94 -35.29 -4.97
N SER A 28 -16.24 -35.35 -5.29
CA SER A 28 -16.69 -35.82 -6.59
C SER A 28 -16.44 -34.76 -7.68
N ALA A 29 -16.15 -35.19 -8.91
CA ALA A 29 -15.61 -34.33 -9.98
C ALA A 29 -16.66 -33.41 -10.66
N GLY A 30 -17.61 -32.87 -9.90
CA GLY A 30 -18.62 -31.90 -10.36
C GLY A 30 -18.34 -30.48 -9.84
N ASN A 31 -19.11 -29.50 -10.34
CA ASN A 31 -18.96 -28.09 -9.93
C ASN A 31 -19.41 -27.80 -8.48
N ASP A 32 -20.21 -28.69 -7.87
CA ASP A 32 -20.76 -28.50 -6.52
C ASP A 32 -19.93 -29.24 -5.46
N ILE A 33 -19.10 -28.50 -4.74
CA ILE A 33 -18.25 -29.01 -3.64
C ILE A 33 -19.08 -29.45 -2.42
N VAL A 34 -20.27 -28.85 -2.24
CA VAL A 34 -21.18 -29.11 -1.10
C VAL A 34 -22.26 -30.11 -1.51
N ASP A 35 -22.28 -31.27 -0.86
CA ASP A 35 -23.25 -32.35 -1.09
C ASP A 35 -24.56 -32.14 -0.30
N LYS A 36 -24.46 -31.76 0.98
CA LYS A 36 -25.64 -31.48 1.84
C LYS A 36 -25.45 -30.24 2.68
N LYS A 37 -26.58 -29.58 2.97
CA LYS A 37 -26.68 -28.41 3.85
C LYS A 37 -27.86 -28.57 4.81
N LEU A 38 -27.61 -28.34 6.09
CA LEU A 38 -28.61 -28.35 7.16
C LEU A 38 -28.48 -27.08 8.01
N PHE A 39 -29.62 -26.59 8.49
CA PHE A 39 -29.70 -25.43 9.40
C PHE A 39 -30.30 -25.86 10.74
N TYR A 40 -29.79 -25.30 11.83
CA TYR A 40 -30.26 -25.53 13.19
C TYR A 40 -30.43 -24.21 13.95
N PRO A 41 -31.63 -23.88 14.45
CA PRO A 41 -32.91 -24.56 14.21
C PRO A 41 -33.35 -24.51 12.72
N PRO A 42 -34.23 -25.42 12.28
CA PRO A 42 -34.71 -25.45 10.89
C PRO A 42 -35.58 -24.23 10.54
N GLU A 43 -35.44 -23.71 9.32
CA GLU A 43 -36.02 -22.42 8.91
C GLU A 43 -37.57 -22.39 8.87
N ASN A 44 -38.23 -23.56 8.89
CA ASN A 44 -39.69 -23.69 8.76
C ASN A 44 -40.49 -23.59 10.07
N GLU A 45 -39.86 -23.48 11.25
CA GLU A 45 -40.59 -23.33 12.53
C GLU A 45 -41.02 -21.88 12.84
N GLY A 46 -41.51 -21.18 11.81
CA GLY A 46 -42.09 -19.85 11.93
C GLY A 46 -43.55 -19.86 12.40
N ASN A 47 -43.77 -19.47 13.66
CA ASN A 47 -45.02 -18.91 14.22
C ASN A 47 -46.17 -19.83 14.71
N THR A 48 -46.10 -21.17 14.72
CA THR A 48 -47.18 -21.99 15.32
C THR A 48 -46.75 -23.30 16.04
N ILE A 49 -46.07 -23.21 17.20
CA ILE A 49 -45.96 -24.31 18.20
C ILE A 49 -45.93 -23.73 19.64
N ASN A 50 -46.46 -24.47 20.63
CA ASN A 50 -46.61 -24.02 22.02
C ASN A 50 -45.27 -23.91 22.80
N GLY A 51 -45.13 -22.82 23.57
CA GLY A 51 -43.86 -22.35 24.12
C GLY A 51 -43.31 -23.00 25.39
N TRP A 52 -43.48 -24.31 25.64
CA TRP A 52 -42.91 -24.99 26.82
C TRP A 52 -41.80 -26.02 26.56
N ASP A 53 -41.70 -26.63 25.37
CA ASP A 53 -40.60 -27.58 25.07
C ASP A 53 -39.37 -26.93 24.41
N ILE A 54 -39.52 -25.75 23.80
CA ILE A 54 -38.45 -25.09 23.00
C ILE A 54 -37.21 -24.74 23.84
N HIS A 55 -37.39 -24.29 25.09
CA HIS A 55 -36.28 -23.94 25.99
C HIS A 55 -35.34 -25.10 26.32
N ARG A 56 -35.80 -26.35 26.15
CA ARG A 56 -35.00 -27.54 26.43
C ARG A 56 -34.09 -27.97 25.28
N ASN A 57 -34.36 -27.63 24.02
CA ASN A 57 -33.60 -28.17 22.87
C ASN A 57 -33.00 -27.12 21.92
N ALA A 58 -33.43 -25.87 21.94
CA ALA A 58 -32.84 -24.83 21.10
C ALA A 58 -31.40 -24.47 21.52
N VAL A 59 -30.55 -24.16 20.52
CA VAL A 59 -29.33 -23.36 20.70
C VAL A 59 -29.79 -21.91 20.86
N SER A 60 -30.26 -21.55 22.06
CA SER A 60 -30.73 -20.20 22.38
C SER A 60 -29.72 -19.49 23.26
N GLY A 61 -28.98 -18.54 22.69
CA GLY A 61 -27.80 -17.95 23.32
C GLY A 61 -26.72 -17.58 22.32
N THR A 62 -25.55 -17.26 22.85
CA THR A 62 -24.42 -16.69 22.14
C THR A 62 -23.31 -17.73 22.02
N ILE A 63 -22.81 -17.94 20.81
CA ILE A 63 -21.86 -19.01 20.50
C ILE A 63 -20.45 -18.42 20.54
N TRP A 64 -19.60 -18.95 21.42
CA TRP A 64 -18.26 -18.42 21.68
C TRP A 64 -17.16 -19.17 20.92
N SER A 65 -17.30 -20.49 20.77
CA SER A 65 -16.31 -21.34 20.10
C SER A 65 -16.95 -22.64 19.62
N MET A 66 -16.42 -23.24 18.55
CA MET A 66 -16.92 -24.48 17.95
C MET A 66 -15.78 -25.33 17.39
N CYS A 67 -15.82 -26.64 17.60
CA CYS A 67 -14.83 -27.57 17.10
C CYS A 67 -15.47 -28.95 16.82
N PHE A 68 -15.09 -29.60 15.72
CA PHE A 68 -15.44 -31.01 15.51
C PHE A 68 -14.60 -31.92 16.40
N ILE A 69 -15.18 -33.04 16.83
CA ILE A 69 -14.48 -34.03 17.65
C ILE A 69 -14.17 -35.24 16.77
N PRO A 70 -12.88 -35.54 16.50
CA PRO A 70 -12.51 -36.62 15.60
C PRO A 70 -12.81 -37.97 16.26
N LYS A 71 -13.46 -38.86 15.51
CA LYS A 71 -13.76 -40.24 15.94
C LYS A 71 -12.88 -41.23 15.17
N ASP A 72 -12.49 -42.30 15.85
CA ASP A 72 -11.67 -43.36 15.27
C ASP A 72 -12.40 -44.06 14.11
N ALA A 73 -11.76 -44.07 12.94
CA ALA A 73 -12.24 -44.78 11.75
C ALA A 73 -12.34 -46.30 11.97
N SER A 74 -11.62 -46.87 12.94
CA SER A 74 -11.74 -48.30 13.28
C SER A 74 -13.13 -48.65 13.85
N GLN A 75 -13.84 -47.67 14.42
CA GLN A 75 -15.20 -47.84 14.97
C GLN A 75 -16.31 -47.53 13.95
N HIS A 76 -16.06 -47.74 12.65
CA HIS A 76 -17.11 -47.74 11.62
C HIS A 76 -18.13 -48.88 11.85
N SER A 77 -19.14 -48.61 12.68
CA SER A 77 -20.35 -49.43 12.72
C SER A 77 -21.07 -49.37 11.37
N LYS A 78 -21.97 -50.33 11.13
CA LYS A 78 -22.77 -50.40 9.89
C LYS A 78 -23.71 -49.19 9.69
N ASP A 79 -23.81 -48.29 10.67
CA ASP A 79 -24.71 -47.14 10.71
C ASP A 79 -24.08 -45.81 10.22
N GLY A 80 -22.80 -45.83 9.82
CA GLY A 80 -22.18 -44.74 9.04
C GLY A 80 -21.68 -43.55 9.88
N TYR A 81 -21.04 -42.59 9.21
CA TYR A 81 -20.31 -41.52 9.87
C TYR A 81 -21.24 -40.44 10.41
N SER A 82 -21.25 -40.27 11.73
CA SER A 82 -21.95 -39.19 12.43
C SER A 82 -20.94 -38.25 13.10
N PRO A 83 -20.58 -37.11 12.48
CA PRO A 83 -19.65 -36.17 13.09
C PRO A 83 -20.28 -35.56 14.36
N VAL A 84 -19.44 -35.28 15.35
CA VAL A 84 -19.84 -34.62 16.60
C VAL A 84 -19.23 -33.23 16.61
N LEU A 85 -20.06 -32.21 16.75
CA LEU A 85 -19.66 -30.82 16.91
C LEU A 85 -19.78 -30.43 18.38
N ALA A 86 -18.68 -29.97 18.97
CA ALA A 86 -18.64 -29.38 20.30
C ALA A 86 -18.78 -27.85 20.19
N VAL A 87 -19.68 -27.26 20.98
CA VAL A 87 -20.04 -25.83 20.94
C VAL A 87 -20.01 -25.24 22.34
N VAL A 88 -19.26 -24.15 22.53
CA VAL A 88 -19.29 -23.34 23.75
C VAL A 88 -20.40 -22.29 23.61
N LEU A 89 -21.42 -22.37 24.47
CA LEU A 89 -22.64 -21.57 24.41
C LEU A 89 -22.86 -20.82 25.74
N ASN A 90 -23.01 -19.50 25.68
CA ASN A 90 -23.55 -18.70 26.79
C ASN A 90 -25.07 -18.53 26.58
N ARG A 91 -25.89 -18.92 27.56
CA ARG A 91 -27.36 -18.74 27.47
C ARG A 91 -27.75 -17.37 28.00
N ASN A 92 -28.68 -16.68 27.33
CA ASN A 92 -29.19 -15.38 27.77
C ASN A 92 -29.62 -15.42 29.26
N GLY A 93 -28.90 -14.70 30.13
CA GLY A 93 -29.15 -14.64 31.58
C GLY A 93 -28.40 -15.66 32.45
N ALA A 94 -27.54 -16.50 31.86
CA ALA A 94 -26.62 -17.36 32.61
C ALA A 94 -25.29 -16.65 32.89
N VAL A 95 -24.65 -16.96 34.02
CA VAL A 95 -23.34 -16.40 34.41
C VAL A 95 -22.17 -17.23 33.87
N LEU A 96 -22.40 -18.51 33.58
CA LEU A 96 -21.38 -19.46 33.12
C LEU A 96 -21.71 -20.04 31.74
N ASN A 97 -20.65 -20.30 30.96
CA ASN A 97 -20.73 -20.92 29.65
C ASN A 97 -20.98 -22.43 29.78
N GLN A 98 -21.73 -22.99 28.83
CA GLN A 98 -22.05 -24.41 28.76
C GLN A 98 -21.36 -25.04 27.55
N LEU A 99 -20.82 -26.25 27.71
CA LEU A 99 -20.32 -27.05 26.58
C LEU A 99 -21.45 -27.95 26.08
N LEU A 100 -21.82 -27.81 24.81
CA LEU A 100 -22.91 -28.51 24.13
C LEU A 100 -22.33 -29.44 23.07
N LEU A 101 -22.66 -30.73 23.11
CA LEU A 101 -22.31 -31.67 22.04
C LEU A 101 -23.50 -31.89 21.11
N LEU A 102 -23.30 -31.67 19.82
CA LEU A 102 -24.28 -31.91 18.74
C LEU A 102 -23.80 -33.08 17.87
N GLY A 103 -24.65 -34.08 17.68
CA GLY A 103 -24.41 -35.18 16.74
C GLY A 103 -25.20 -34.96 15.47
N TRP A 104 -24.57 -35.13 14.31
CA TRP A 104 -25.25 -35.10 13.01
C TRP A 104 -25.41 -36.53 12.46
N ASN A 105 -26.65 -36.99 12.27
CA ASN A 105 -26.92 -38.20 11.49
C ASN A 105 -26.96 -37.85 10.00
N THR A 106 -25.93 -38.27 9.26
CA THR A 106 -25.77 -38.01 7.81
C THR A 106 -26.73 -38.82 6.93
N ARG A 107 -27.41 -39.86 7.46
CA ARG A 107 -28.45 -40.62 6.74
C ARG A 107 -29.82 -39.98 6.90
N GLU A 108 -30.17 -39.63 8.13
CA GLU A 108 -31.48 -39.03 8.47
C GLU A 108 -31.52 -37.51 8.24
N ASN A 109 -30.38 -36.90 7.93
CA ASN A 109 -30.23 -35.45 7.78
C ASN A 109 -30.76 -34.67 9.01
N ASN A 110 -30.51 -35.19 10.22
CA ASN A 110 -30.99 -34.60 11.47
C ASN A 110 -29.83 -34.29 12.45
N ILE A 111 -30.02 -33.27 13.27
CA ILE A 111 -29.06 -32.79 14.27
C ILE A 111 -29.65 -33.03 15.66
N SER A 112 -29.03 -33.91 16.44
CA SER A 112 -29.44 -34.24 17.80
C SER A 112 -28.50 -33.62 18.83
N VAL A 113 -29.03 -33.00 19.87
CA VAL A 113 -28.24 -32.65 21.06
C VAL A 113 -27.89 -33.94 21.81
N LEU A 114 -26.59 -34.24 21.95
CA LEU A 114 -26.11 -35.44 22.62
C LEU A 114 -25.98 -35.24 24.13
N SER A 115 -25.29 -34.18 24.56
CA SER A 115 -25.09 -33.87 25.98
C SER A 115 -24.84 -32.39 26.23
N ARG A 116 -24.89 -32.02 27.51
CA ARG A 116 -24.61 -30.67 28.03
C ARG A 116 -23.72 -30.82 29.26
N TYR A 117 -22.58 -30.15 29.22
CA TYR A 117 -21.64 -30.10 30.33
C TYR A 117 -21.60 -28.68 30.89
N THR A 118 -21.84 -28.59 32.20
CA THR A 118 -21.79 -27.36 32.99
C THR A 118 -20.92 -27.62 34.21
N ASP A 119 -19.80 -26.91 34.31
CA ASP A 119 -18.99 -26.91 35.53
C ASP A 119 -19.61 -25.92 36.53
N GLU A 120 -20.20 -26.41 37.61
CA GLU A 120 -21.01 -25.61 38.55
C GLU A 120 -20.20 -24.53 39.29
N ALA A 121 -18.86 -24.62 39.30
CA ALA A 121 -17.98 -23.67 39.98
C ALA A 121 -16.75 -23.24 39.14
N GLY A 122 -16.76 -23.51 37.83
CA GLY A 122 -15.62 -23.26 36.94
C GLY A 122 -15.50 -21.81 36.44
N PRO A 123 -14.29 -21.32 36.08
CA PRO A 123 -14.11 -20.07 35.36
C PRO A 123 -14.70 -20.14 33.93
N ILE A 124 -14.95 -18.96 33.34
CA ILE A 124 -15.55 -18.81 32.01
C ILE A 124 -14.65 -19.48 30.95
N ALA A 125 -15.23 -20.38 30.16
CA ALA A 125 -14.55 -21.04 29.04
C ALA A 125 -14.57 -20.17 27.78
N THR A 126 -13.40 -19.96 27.17
CA THR A 126 -13.23 -19.07 26.00
C THR A 126 -13.21 -19.85 24.68
N ASN A 127 -12.44 -20.93 24.60
CA ASN A 127 -12.21 -21.69 23.37
C ASN A 127 -12.21 -23.20 23.59
N ILE A 128 -12.61 -23.96 22.56
CA ILE A 128 -12.46 -25.42 22.51
C ILE A 128 -11.70 -25.84 21.24
N VAL A 129 -10.81 -26.83 21.39
CA VAL A 129 -9.84 -27.25 20.36
C VAL A 129 -9.71 -28.77 20.37
N GLU A 130 -9.77 -29.43 19.21
CA GLU A 130 -9.50 -30.87 19.08
C GLU A 130 -8.01 -31.18 19.30
N VAL A 131 -7.71 -32.39 19.77
CA VAL A 131 -6.33 -32.87 19.84
C VAL A 131 -6.04 -33.76 18.62
N PRO A 132 -5.13 -33.37 17.71
CA PRO A 132 -4.78 -34.17 16.54
C PRO A 132 -4.39 -35.61 16.91
N ASN A 133 -4.86 -36.57 16.11
CA ASN A 133 -4.65 -38.02 16.27
C ASN A 133 -5.10 -38.66 17.61
N SER A 134 -5.62 -37.87 18.56
CA SER A 134 -6.13 -38.35 19.84
C SER A 134 -7.65 -38.39 19.81
N PHE A 135 -8.21 -39.39 19.13
CA PHE A 135 -9.66 -39.50 18.88
C PHE A 135 -10.50 -39.35 20.16
N GLY A 136 -11.46 -38.43 20.10
CA GLY A 136 -12.37 -38.10 21.21
C GLY A 136 -11.80 -37.20 22.32
N PHE A 137 -10.58 -36.67 22.19
CA PHE A 137 -10.03 -35.71 23.17
C PHE A 137 -10.06 -34.26 22.65
N ALA A 138 -10.33 -33.32 23.56
CA ALA A 138 -10.33 -31.88 23.25
C ALA A 138 -9.79 -31.05 24.43
N LEU A 139 -9.12 -29.94 24.13
CA LEU A 139 -8.77 -28.91 25.11
C LEU A 139 -9.89 -27.87 25.22
N LEU A 140 -10.38 -27.65 26.45
CA LEU A 140 -11.28 -26.56 26.80
C LEU A 140 -10.51 -25.49 27.58
N PHE A 141 -10.27 -24.34 26.96
CA PHE A 141 -9.55 -23.23 27.55
C PHE A 141 -10.48 -22.31 28.33
N ARG A 142 -10.03 -21.84 29.49
CA ARG A 142 -10.80 -20.97 30.38
C ARG A 142 -9.92 -19.83 30.90
N VAL A 143 -10.54 -18.89 31.59
CA VAL A 143 -9.81 -17.80 32.24
C VAL A 143 -9.04 -18.35 33.45
N GLY A 144 -7.72 -18.53 33.28
CA GLY A 144 -6.77 -18.96 34.32
C GLY A 144 -6.25 -20.40 34.19
N ASP A 145 -6.94 -21.27 33.46
CA ASP A 145 -6.57 -22.68 33.27
C ASP A 145 -7.08 -23.27 31.94
N ALA A 146 -6.63 -24.49 31.61
CA ALA A 146 -7.16 -25.27 30.50
C ALA A 146 -7.43 -26.72 30.93
N LEU A 147 -8.50 -27.33 30.42
CA LEU A 147 -8.91 -28.70 30.74
C LEU A 147 -8.73 -29.60 29.52
N LEU A 148 -8.12 -30.77 29.69
CA LEU A 148 -8.17 -31.87 28.73
C LEU A 148 -9.44 -32.70 28.99
N MET A 149 -10.39 -32.63 28.08
CA MET A 149 -11.67 -33.31 28.14
C MET A 149 -11.62 -34.63 27.34
N ASP A 150 -12.14 -35.70 27.93
CA ASP A 150 -12.49 -36.94 27.23
C ASP A 150 -13.97 -36.89 26.84
N LEU A 151 -14.20 -36.89 25.52
CA LEU A 151 -15.50 -36.79 24.85
C LEU A 151 -15.83 -38.07 24.08
N ARG A 152 -15.09 -39.17 24.31
CA ARG A 152 -15.35 -40.48 23.67
C ARG A 152 -16.72 -41.01 24.04
N ASP A 153 -17.10 -40.90 25.31
CA ASP A 153 -18.51 -41.01 25.72
C ASP A 153 -19.21 -39.65 25.54
N THR A 154 -19.91 -39.52 24.42
CA THR A 154 -20.66 -38.31 24.09
C THR A 154 -21.83 -38.00 25.04
N GLN A 155 -22.27 -38.94 25.89
CA GLN A 155 -23.35 -38.74 26.86
C GLN A 155 -22.83 -38.20 28.20
N SER A 156 -21.64 -38.63 28.64
CA SER A 156 -20.99 -38.16 29.87
C SER A 156 -19.54 -37.70 29.63
N PRO A 157 -19.35 -36.48 29.11
CA PRO A 157 -18.01 -35.90 28.95
C PRO A 157 -17.31 -35.70 30.30
N SER A 158 -16.02 -35.99 30.38
CA SER A 158 -15.24 -35.94 31.63
C SER A 158 -13.91 -35.20 31.47
N CYS A 159 -13.39 -34.63 32.57
CA CYS A 159 -12.10 -33.95 32.60
C CYS A 159 -10.99 -34.93 33.04
N VAL A 160 -9.94 -35.06 32.24
CA VAL A 160 -8.80 -35.97 32.48
C VAL A 160 -7.62 -35.24 33.12
N TYR A 161 -7.32 -34.02 32.68
CA TYR A 161 -6.16 -33.26 33.15
C TYR A 161 -6.44 -31.75 33.19
N ARG A 162 -5.83 -31.03 34.14
CA ARG A 162 -5.96 -29.59 34.31
C ARG A 162 -4.59 -28.92 34.23
N ILE A 163 -4.49 -27.90 33.39
CA ILE A 163 -3.28 -27.11 33.14
C ILE A 163 -3.47 -25.73 33.78
N ASP A 164 -2.75 -25.45 34.86
CA ASP A 164 -2.82 -24.16 35.55
C ASP A 164 -1.94 -23.09 34.85
N LEU A 165 -2.56 -22.22 34.04
CA LEU A 165 -1.87 -21.13 33.34
C LEU A 165 -1.34 -20.06 34.31
N SER A 166 -1.88 -20.01 35.53
CA SER A 166 -1.47 -19.10 36.60
C SER A 166 -0.02 -19.33 37.06
N ILE A 167 0.43 -20.59 37.16
CA ILE A 167 1.67 -20.99 37.85
C ILE A 167 2.94 -20.79 36.98
N LEU A 168 2.83 -20.69 35.65
CA LEU A 168 4.02 -20.58 34.79
C LEU A 168 4.93 -19.38 35.18
N PRO A 169 6.25 -19.60 35.32
CA PRO A 169 7.15 -18.72 36.06
C PRO A 169 7.37 -17.38 35.39
N ASN A 170 7.27 -16.31 36.18
CA ASN A 170 7.82 -15.00 35.84
C ASN A 170 9.34 -15.02 36.05
N ILE A 171 10.10 -15.56 35.08
CA ILE A 171 11.55 -15.38 35.07
C ILE A 171 11.84 -13.87 34.91
N MET A 172 12.70 -13.34 35.78
CA MET A 172 13.02 -11.92 35.77
C MET A 172 13.83 -11.53 34.53
N GLN A 173 13.60 -10.29 34.10
CA GLN A 173 14.20 -9.66 32.94
C GLN A 173 15.74 -9.67 33.04
N GLN A 174 16.40 -10.18 32.00
CA GLN A 174 17.82 -9.93 31.78
C GLN A 174 17.90 -8.75 30.81
N ASP A 175 18.42 -7.62 31.26
CA ASP A 175 18.20 -6.33 30.60
C ASP A 175 18.80 -6.25 29.18
N SER A 176 17.91 -6.23 28.20
CA SER A 176 18.05 -5.40 27.01
C SER A 176 16.68 -4.87 26.61
N VAL A 177 16.44 -3.60 26.98
CA VAL A 177 15.29 -2.73 26.65
C VAL A 177 13.92 -3.09 27.28
N GLU A 178 13.66 -2.42 28.42
CA GLU A 178 12.38 -1.87 28.94
C GLU A 178 11.05 -2.58 28.55
N GLN A 179 10.50 -3.44 29.41
CA GLN A 179 9.63 -3.15 30.57
C GLN A 179 8.14 -2.88 30.26
N SER A 180 7.32 -3.85 30.68
CA SER A 180 5.85 -3.96 30.53
C SER A 180 5.10 -3.80 31.86
N TYR A 181 3.78 -3.55 31.85
CA TYR A 181 2.69 -4.14 32.71
C TYR A 181 1.42 -3.23 32.69
N ARG A 182 0.14 -3.64 32.89
CA ARG A 182 -0.63 -4.93 32.79
C ARG A 182 -2.09 -4.68 33.28
N GLY A 183 -3.17 -4.76 32.48
CA GLY A 183 -4.54 -4.52 33.01
C GLY A 183 -5.72 -4.73 32.05
N LEU A 184 -6.85 -5.24 32.57
CA LEU A 184 -7.93 -5.97 31.88
C LEU A 184 -9.32 -5.53 32.43
N ASP A 185 -10.53 -5.88 31.93
CA ASP A 185 -11.09 -6.66 30.79
C ASP A 185 -12.53 -6.08 30.50
N GLY A 186 -13.33 -6.66 29.59
CA GLY A 186 -14.81 -6.56 29.62
C GLY A 186 -15.57 -6.38 28.28
N ASP A 187 -16.54 -7.28 28.02
CA ASP A 187 -17.51 -7.34 26.89
C ASP A 187 -16.96 -7.54 25.46
N ASP A 188 -16.59 -8.78 25.12
CA ASP A 188 -16.40 -9.24 23.73
C ASP A 188 -17.72 -9.80 23.17
N GLU A 189 -18.45 -9.02 22.37
CA GLU A 189 -19.57 -9.54 21.58
C GLU A 189 -19.85 -8.73 20.29
N GLY A 190 -18.94 -8.94 19.34
CA GLY A 190 -18.87 -8.22 18.06
C GLY A 190 -17.49 -7.58 17.93
N ASN A 191 -16.65 -8.08 17.01
CA ASN A 191 -15.22 -7.76 16.92
C ASN A 191 -14.90 -6.29 16.57
N PHE A 192 -15.18 -5.38 17.49
CA PHE A 192 -14.46 -4.14 17.67
C PHE A 192 -13.51 -4.31 18.86
N ASN A 193 -12.47 -5.13 18.64
CA ASN A 193 -11.09 -4.88 19.08
C ASN A 193 -11.00 -3.94 20.29
N VAL A 194 -10.78 -4.46 21.50
CA VAL A 194 -10.86 -3.67 22.77
C VAL A 194 -9.94 -2.44 22.75
N ALA A 195 -8.82 -2.50 22.01
CA ALA A 195 -7.98 -1.36 21.72
C ALA A 195 -8.69 -0.32 20.83
N ALA A 196 -9.33 -0.73 19.73
CA ALA A 196 -10.20 0.15 18.93
C ALA A 196 -11.33 0.77 19.76
N CYS A 197 -11.99 0.02 20.63
CA CYS A 197 -13.03 0.55 21.53
C CYS A 197 -12.48 1.54 22.57
N ALA A 198 -11.24 1.34 23.06
CA ALA A 198 -10.53 2.32 23.89
C ALA A 198 -10.00 3.54 23.09
N LEU A 199 -9.78 3.39 21.78
CA LEU A 199 -9.38 4.46 20.87
C LEU A 199 -10.58 5.33 20.44
N LEU A 200 -11.74 4.70 20.21
CA LEU A 200 -13.03 5.30 19.79
C LEU A 200 -13.95 5.70 20.95
N GLU A 201 -13.58 5.33 22.19
CA GLU A 201 -14.32 5.59 23.45
C GLU A 201 -15.67 4.85 23.55
N LEU A 202 -15.82 3.77 22.78
CA LEU A 202 -16.99 2.90 22.70
C LEU A 202 -16.86 1.68 23.63
N ARG A 203 -16.91 1.87 24.95
CA ARG A 203 -17.17 0.74 25.87
C ARG A 203 -18.67 0.49 26.01
N ASP A 204 -19.11 -0.72 26.25
CA ASP A 204 -20.47 -0.96 26.78
C ASP A 204 -20.48 -0.87 28.31
N SER A 205 -21.62 -0.48 28.89
CA SER A 205 -21.76 -0.16 30.32
C SER A 205 -22.40 -1.29 31.12
N ARG A 206 -22.17 -2.56 30.73
CA ARG A 206 -22.82 -3.72 31.36
C ARG A 206 -22.08 -4.27 32.59
N MET A 207 -20.76 -4.07 32.69
CA MET A 207 -19.96 -4.57 33.82
C MET A 207 -19.87 -3.66 35.06
N GLU A 208 -20.67 -2.59 35.17
CA GLU A 208 -20.70 -1.72 36.37
C GLU A 208 -22.08 -1.59 37.06
N ILE A 209 -23.09 -2.38 36.66
CA ILE A 209 -24.38 -2.44 37.37
C ILE A 209 -24.44 -3.72 38.22
N ASN A 210 -23.66 -3.76 39.31
CA ASN A 210 -23.87 -4.66 40.47
C ASN A 210 -22.92 -4.32 41.65
N LYS A 211 -22.84 -3.03 42.02
CA LYS A 211 -22.37 -2.61 43.35
C LYS A 211 -23.33 -1.60 43.95
N THR A 212 -24.43 -2.11 44.49
CA THR A 212 -25.07 -1.46 45.64
C THR A 212 -24.19 -1.74 46.85
N ASP A 213 -23.31 -0.82 47.23
CA ASP A 213 -22.79 -0.79 48.59
C ASP A 213 -22.41 0.62 49.06
N ASP A 214 -22.81 0.83 50.31
CA ASP A 214 -22.74 2.00 51.18
C ASP A 214 -21.32 2.63 51.27
N PRO A 215 -21.14 3.97 51.19
CA PRO A 215 -19.82 4.61 51.27
C PRO A 215 -19.16 4.57 52.67
N MET A 216 -19.61 3.71 53.60
CA MET A 216 -19.25 3.73 55.03
C MET A 216 -18.85 2.38 55.64
N SER A 217 -18.35 1.41 54.85
CA SER A 217 -17.75 0.17 55.40
C SER A 217 -16.21 0.28 55.52
N VAL A 218 -15.72 0.53 56.72
CA VAL A 218 -14.31 0.36 57.09
C VAL A 218 -14.19 -0.89 57.95
N ASP A 219 -13.72 -2.00 57.37
CA ASP A 219 -12.82 -3.02 57.96
C ASP A 219 -12.85 -4.36 57.19
N ASN A 220 -11.67 -5.01 57.10
CA ASN A 220 -11.37 -6.36 56.56
C ASN A 220 -11.61 -6.58 55.04
N ASP A 221 -10.79 -7.32 54.28
CA ASP A 221 -9.67 -8.22 54.63
C ASP A 221 -8.39 -7.94 53.81
N TYR A 222 -7.24 -8.23 54.41
CA TYR A 222 -5.94 -8.23 53.72
C TYR A 222 -5.75 -9.49 52.86
N GLY A 223 -5.17 -9.35 51.65
CA GLY A 223 -4.32 -10.42 51.11
C GLY A 223 -4.78 -11.20 49.86
N ARG A 224 -5.35 -10.55 48.83
CA ARG A 224 -5.14 -10.98 47.43
C ARG A 224 -4.88 -9.78 46.54
N THR A 225 -3.62 -9.60 46.13
CA THR A 225 -3.27 -8.71 45.02
C THR A 225 -3.98 -9.19 43.76
N ALA A 226 -4.78 -8.33 43.14
CA ALA A 226 -5.51 -8.64 41.92
C ALA A 226 -4.56 -8.70 40.72
N SER A 227 -3.73 -9.75 40.64
CA SER A 227 -2.96 -10.04 39.43
C SER A 227 -3.97 -10.32 38.31
N SER A 228 -4.00 -9.47 37.28
CA SER A 228 -4.88 -9.65 36.13
C SER A 228 -4.86 -11.11 35.64
N LEU A 229 -6.04 -11.69 35.43
CA LEU A 229 -6.16 -13.12 35.13
C LEU A 229 -5.46 -13.43 33.81
N LYS A 230 -4.68 -14.51 33.77
CA LYS A 230 -4.03 -14.98 32.54
C LYS A 230 -5.06 -15.77 31.72
N TYR A 231 -5.27 -15.41 30.46
CA TYR A 231 -6.02 -16.24 29.50
C TYR A 231 -5.22 -16.38 28.21
N MET A 232 -5.56 -17.42 27.44
CA MET A 232 -4.97 -17.67 26.13
C MET A 232 -5.66 -16.84 25.05
N CYS A 233 -4.88 -16.11 24.26
CA CYS A 233 -5.36 -15.29 23.14
C CYS A 233 -5.45 -16.11 21.84
N SER A 234 -4.43 -16.93 21.57
CA SER A 234 -4.28 -17.67 20.32
C SER A 234 -3.49 -18.96 20.50
N TRP A 235 -3.66 -19.88 19.56
CA TRP A 235 -2.99 -21.18 19.51
C TRP A 235 -2.86 -21.63 18.05
N ASP A 236 -1.91 -22.53 17.78
CA ASP A 236 -1.86 -23.32 16.55
C ASP A 236 -1.09 -24.64 16.77
N TRP A 237 -1.32 -25.65 15.92
CA TRP A 237 -0.66 -26.96 15.97
C TRP A 237 0.51 -27.05 14.98
N GLU A 238 1.54 -27.81 15.36
CA GLU A 238 2.64 -28.14 14.45
C GLU A 238 2.16 -29.03 13.29
N GLN A 239 2.60 -28.69 12.07
CA GLN A 239 2.33 -29.49 10.87
C GLN A 239 3.40 -30.58 10.70
N GLY A 240 3.03 -31.84 10.94
CA GLY A 240 3.77 -33.01 10.42
C GLY A 240 4.15 -34.08 11.44
N ASP A 241 4.35 -33.77 12.73
CA ASP A 241 4.58 -34.79 13.75
C ASP A 241 3.24 -35.34 14.25
N LEU A 242 2.94 -36.58 13.85
CA LEU A 242 1.70 -37.26 14.20
C LEU A 242 1.77 -38.03 15.53
N LEU A 243 2.96 -38.24 16.09
CA LEU A 243 3.20 -39.07 17.28
C LEU A 243 3.26 -38.23 18.56
N PHE A 244 3.81 -37.03 18.47
CA PHE A 244 3.91 -36.07 19.57
C PHE A 244 3.32 -34.72 19.15
N PRO A 245 1.98 -34.58 19.09
CA PRO A 245 1.36 -33.34 18.62
C PRO A 245 1.74 -32.20 19.57
N ARG A 246 2.44 -31.20 19.01
CA ARG A 246 2.84 -29.97 19.70
C ARG A 246 1.94 -28.81 19.28
N MET A 247 1.50 -28.03 20.26
CA MET A 247 0.68 -26.85 20.08
C MET A 247 1.39 -25.64 20.68
N ILE A 248 1.59 -24.58 19.90
CA ILE A 248 2.03 -23.29 20.42
C ILE A 248 0.82 -22.46 20.85
N PHE A 249 0.95 -21.70 21.94
CA PHE A 249 -0.10 -20.77 22.39
C PHE A 249 0.47 -19.45 22.94
N SER A 250 -0.32 -18.39 22.81
CA SER A 250 -0.02 -17.05 23.33
C SER A 250 -0.94 -16.72 24.51
N LEU A 251 -0.36 -16.20 25.59
CA LEU A 251 -1.11 -15.60 26.69
C LEU A 251 -1.27 -14.08 26.52
N ASN A 252 -2.30 -13.52 27.15
CA ASN A 252 -2.55 -12.07 27.23
C ASN A 252 -1.39 -11.23 27.80
N THR A 253 -0.39 -11.87 28.45
CA THR A 253 0.85 -11.23 28.88
C THR A 253 1.92 -11.13 27.78
N GLY A 254 1.63 -11.54 26.54
CA GLY A 254 2.59 -11.57 25.42
C GLY A 254 3.63 -12.69 25.48
N GLY A 255 3.43 -13.68 26.35
CA GLY A 255 4.31 -14.86 26.45
C GLY A 255 3.86 -15.96 25.49
N LEU A 256 4.82 -16.59 24.80
CA LEU A 256 4.60 -17.78 23.97
C LEU A 256 5.11 -19.04 24.67
N PHE A 257 4.33 -20.10 24.59
CA PHE A 257 4.53 -21.38 25.28
C PHE A 257 4.13 -22.53 24.35
N VAL A 258 4.70 -23.72 24.55
CA VAL A 258 4.35 -24.93 23.79
C VAL A 258 3.79 -25.98 24.74
N ILE A 259 2.71 -26.63 24.32
CA ILE A 259 2.17 -27.86 24.92
C ILE A 259 2.58 -29.02 24.03
N GLU A 260 3.18 -30.04 24.63
CA GLU A 260 3.52 -31.31 24.00
C GLU A 260 2.66 -32.40 24.62
N MET A 261 1.99 -33.20 23.80
CA MET A 261 1.18 -34.32 24.26
C MET A 261 1.81 -35.65 23.83
N SER A 262 1.75 -36.64 24.72
CA SER A 262 2.18 -38.01 24.42
C SER A 262 1.10 -39.00 24.85
N SER A 263 0.72 -39.88 23.92
CA SER A 263 -0.20 -40.99 24.21
C SER A 263 0.59 -42.15 24.81
N SER A 264 0.27 -42.53 26.06
CA SER A 264 0.86 -43.67 26.75
C SER A 264 -0.25 -44.68 27.12
N PRO A 265 0.06 -45.97 27.30
CA PRO A 265 -0.97 -46.96 27.68
C PRO A 265 -1.64 -46.65 29.04
N ASP A 266 -1.01 -45.82 29.89
CA ASP A 266 -1.57 -45.34 31.15
C ASP A 266 -2.50 -44.10 30.99
N GLY A 267 -2.61 -43.54 29.77
CA GLY A 267 -3.33 -42.31 29.47
C GLY A 267 -2.50 -41.26 28.72
N ILE A 268 -3.12 -40.14 28.36
CA ILE A 268 -2.43 -38.99 27.73
C ILE A 268 -1.63 -38.24 28.80
N ARG A 269 -0.34 -38.04 28.55
CA ARG A 269 0.52 -37.15 29.34
C ARG A 269 0.68 -35.82 28.60
N VAL A 270 0.48 -34.73 29.34
CA VAL A 270 0.63 -33.36 28.84
C VAL A 270 1.87 -32.74 29.49
N ASN A 271 2.77 -32.21 28.68
CA ASN A 271 3.93 -31.44 29.10
C ASN A 271 3.79 -30.00 28.61
N VAL A 272 4.18 -29.01 29.42
CA VAL A 272 4.06 -27.58 29.08
C VAL A 272 5.42 -26.93 29.27
N SER A 273 5.88 -26.22 28.24
CA SER A 273 7.18 -25.54 28.26
C SER A 273 7.21 -24.33 29.18
N ASP A 274 8.42 -23.90 29.55
CA ASP A 274 8.66 -22.54 30.02
C ASP A 274 8.35 -21.50 28.93
N CYS A 275 8.36 -20.22 29.30
CA CYS A 275 8.14 -19.09 28.38
C CYS A 275 9.25 -19.03 27.33
N LEU A 276 8.95 -19.42 26.08
CA LEU A 276 9.95 -19.53 25.00
C LEU A 276 10.29 -18.16 24.37
N TYR A 277 9.32 -17.25 24.37
CA TYR A 277 9.45 -15.89 23.85
C TYR A 277 8.49 -14.96 24.59
N ARG A 278 8.84 -13.66 24.68
CA ARG A 278 7.97 -12.61 25.22
C ARG A 278 7.99 -11.41 24.27
N GLY A 279 6.82 -11.07 23.73
CA GLY A 279 6.58 -9.91 22.88
C GLY A 279 5.22 -9.28 23.18
N ALA A 280 4.53 -8.75 22.17
CA ALA A 280 3.14 -8.36 22.29
C ALA A 280 2.18 -9.58 22.29
N PRO A 281 0.97 -9.47 22.88
CA PRO A 281 -0.03 -10.52 22.81
C PRO A 281 -0.47 -10.77 21.35
N CYS A 282 -0.34 -12.01 20.90
CA CYS A 282 -0.72 -12.40 19.54
C CYS A 282 -2.22 -12.77 19.49
N ASN A 283 -2.98 -12.14 18.60
CA ASN A 283 -4.39 -12.47 18.36
C ASN A 283 -4.53 -13.73 17.48
N LYS A 284 -3.55 -13.96 16.59
CA LYS A 284 -3.39 -15.22 15.85
C LYS A 284 -1.92 -15.68 15.88
N LEU A 285 -1.74 -17.00 15.93
CA LEU A 285 -0.49 -17.69 15.67
C LEU A 285 -0.69 -18.56 14.43
N LEU A 286 0.38 -18.78 13.68
CA LEU A 286 0.43 -19.72 12.57
C LEU A 286 1.76 -20.49 12.62
N TRP A 287 1.72 -21.80 12.73
CA TRP A 287 2.88 -22.68 12.61
C TRP A 287 2.96 -23.21 11.16
N VAL A 288 4.02 -22.81 10.46
CA VAL A 288 4.29 -23.15 9.07
C VAL A 288 5.39 -24.20 8.99
N GLY A 289 5.34 -25.05 7.96
CA GLY A 289 6.41 -26.00 7.67
C GLY A 289 7.79 -25.32 7.56
N GLY A 290 8.84 -26.02 7.99
CA GLY A 290 10.19 -25.46 8.11
C GLY A 290 10.47 -24.77 9.45
N GLU A 291 9.78 -25.16 10.52
CA GLU A 291 9.95 -24.64 11.89
C GLU A 291 9.70 -23.13 12.03
N LEU A 292 8.89 -22.52 11.15
CA LEU A 292 8.57 -21.09 11.18
C LEU A 292 7.22 -20.83 11.84
N ILE A 293 7.17 -19.81 12.69
CA ILE A 293 5.96 -19.39 13.41
C ILE A 293 5.72 -17.90 13.14
N ALA A 294 4.53 -17.56 12.64
CA ALA A 294 4.08 -16.18 12.52
C ALA A 294 3.15 -15.81 13.69
N GLY A 295 3.54 -14.83 14.49
CA GLY A 295 2.71 -14.21 15.52
C GLY A 295 2.10 -12.91 14.99
N LEU A 296 0.77 -12.87 14.85
CA LEU A 296 0.03 -11.71 14.38
C LEU A 296 -0.52 -10.90 15.56
N VAL A 297 -0.03 -9.67 15.68
CA VAL A 297 -0.46 -8.67 16.65
C VAL A 297 -1.58 -7.82 16.04
N GLU A 298 -2.59 -7.48 16.83
CA GLU A 298 -3.81 -6.84 16.31
C GLU A 298 -3.65 -5.34 15.99
N MET A 299 -2.89 -4.61 16.81
CA MET A 299 -2.69 -3.14 16.70
C MET A 299 -1.20 -2.77 16.66
N GLY A 300 -0.41 -3.60 15.99
CA GLY A 300 1.05 -3.56 15.96
C GLY A 300 1.63 -4.45 14.86
N ASP A 301 2.96 -4.46 14.71
CA ASP A 301 3.61 -5.29 13.71
C ASP A 301 3.61 -6.76 14.16
N GLY A 302 3.34 -7.69 13.23
CA GLY A 302 3.52 -9.10 13.52
C GLY A 302 5.01 -9.49 13.57
N THR A 303 5.28 -10.70 14.04
CA THR A 303 6.64 -11.25 14.15
C THR A 303 6.74 -12.60 13.48
N VAL A 304 7.83 -12.86 12.76
CA VAL A 304 8.22 -14.18 12.29
C VAL A 304 9.33 -14.69 13.20
N LEU A 305 9.04 -15.81 13.86
CA LEU A 305 9.95 -16.54 14.73
C LEU A 305 10.31 -17.88 14.07
N GLN A 306 11.45 -18.44 14.42
CA GLN A 306 11.83 -19.80 14.07
C GLN A 306 12.06 -20.64 15.32
N PHE A 307 11.52 -21.85 15.34
CA PHE A 307 11.62 -22.80 16.43
C PHE A 307 12.84 -23.70 16.25
N GLU A 308 13.99 -23.28 16.79
CA GLU A 308 15.21 -24.09 16.74
C GLU A 308 15.55 -24.65 18.14
N ARG A 309 15.73 -25.97 18.24
CA ARG A 309 16.22 -26.66 19.47
C ARG A 309 15.43 -26.32 20.75
N GLY A 310 14.10 -26.17 20.62
CA GLY A 310 13.22 -25.82 21.75
C GLY A 310 13.28 -24.36 22.18
N ARG A 311 13.73 -23.44 21.31
CA ARG A 311 13.71 -21.99 21.53
C ARG A 311 13.13 -21.27 20.31
N LEU A 312 12.56 -20.09 20.54
CA LEU A 312 12.06 -19.23 19.47
C LEU A 312 13.07 -18.10 19.18
N LEU A 313 13.56 -18.05 17.95
CA LEU A 313 14.49 -17.03 17.46
C LEU A 313 13.75 -16.05 16.54
N TYR A 314 13.89 -14.75 16.78
CA TYR A 314 13.31 -13.73 15.91
C TYR A 314 14.02 -13.69 14.54
N ARG A 315 13.24 -13.70 13.45
CA ARG A 315 13.74 -13.64 12.07
C ARG A 315 13.39 -12.33 11.36
N SER A 316 12.12 -11.93 11.35
CA SER A 316 11.68 -10.72 10.63
C SER A 316 10.34 -10.17 11.15
N PRO A 317 10.02 -8.88 10.90
CA PRO A 317 8.74 -8.29 11.25
C PRO A 317 7.72 -8.38 10.10
N ILE A 318 6.45 -8.60 10.43
CA ILE A 318 5.32 -8.48 9.50
C ILE A 318 4.75 -7.07 9.67
N GLN A 319 5.16 -6.16 8.79
CA GLN A 319 4.76 -4.75 8.88
C GLN A 319 3.24 -4.57 8.78
N ASN A 320 2.65 -3.96 9.82
CA ASN A 320 1.24 -3.60 9.91
C ASN A 320 1.12 -2.10 10.29
N ILE A 321 0.40 -1.33 9.48
CA ILE A 321 0.25 0.13 9.67
C ILE A 321 -0.92 0.44 10.63
N ALA A 322 -1.78 -0.54 10.92
CA ALA A 322 -2.95 -0.38 11.76
C ALA A 322 -2.61 -0.20 13.25
N PRO A 323 -3.38 0.60 14.01
CA PRO A 323 -4.37 1.57 13.54
C PRO A 323 -3.71 2.89 13.12
N ILE A 324 -4.19 3.54 12.05
CA ILE A 324 -3.82 4.94 11.75
C ILE A 324 -4.80 5.86 12.47
N LEU A 325 -4.29 6.63 13.44
CA LEU A 325 -5.11 7.50 14.30
C LEU A 325 -5.22 8.93 13.77
N ASP A 326 -4.15 9.43 13.16
CA ASP A 326 -4.11 10.75 12.51
C ASP A 326 -3.01 10.79 11.45
N MET A 327 -3.09 11.77 10.55
CA MET A 327 -2.10 12.00 9.51
C MET A 327 -1.89 13.48 9.18
N SER A 328 -0.67 13.80 8.80
CA SER A 328 -0.26 15.08 8.22
C SER A 328 0.44 14.83 6.89
N VAL A 329 -0.05 15.44 5.81
CA VAL A 329 0.53 15.35 4.46
C VAL A 329 1.32 16.64 4.19
N VAL A 330 2.62 16.52 3.86
CA VAL A 330 3.57 17.64 3.79
C VAL A 330 4.67 17.37 2.76
N ASP A 331 4.96 18.34 1.87
CA ASP A 331 6.24 18.38 1.16
C ASP A 331 7.34 18.91 2.09
N TYR A 332 8.15 18.00 2.63
CA TYR A 332 9.20 18.33 3.59
C TYR A 332 10.48 18.89 2.95
N HIS A 333 10.72 18.61 1.66
CA HIS A 333 12.01 18.89 1.00
C HIS A 333 11.93 19.92 -0.14
N ASN A 334 10.76 20.50 -0.43
CA ASN A 334 10.46 21.13 -1.72
C ASN A 334 10.69 20.16 -2.90
N GLU A 335 10.55 18.86 -2.62
CA GLU A 335 10.80 17.78 -3.57
C GLU A 335 9.63 17.55 -4.53
N LYS A 336 8.56 18.34 -4.38
CA LYS A 336 7.26 18.23 -5.08
C LYS A 336 6.58 16.87 -4.88
N GLN A 337 6.96 16.17 -3.82
CA GLN A 337 6.39 14.90 -3.40
C GLN A 337 5.84 15.02 -1.98
N ASP A 338 4.51 15.00 -1.89
CA ASP A 338 3.78 15.05 -0.63
C ASP A 338 4.08 13.78 0.20
N GLN A 339 4.74 13.92 1.36
CA GLN A 339 5.01 12.81 2.29
C GLN A 339 3.92 12.74 3.35
N MET A 340 3.42 11.54 3.65
CA MET A 340 2.38 11.33 4.66
C MET A 340 3.00 10.84 5.96
N PHE A 341 2.95 11.68 7.00
CA PHE A 341 3.32 11.31 8.36
C PHE A 341 2.08 10.79 9.08
N ALA A 342 2.08 9.50 9.45
CA ALA A 342 0.95 8.81 10.05
C ALA A 342 1.26 8.36 11.49
N CYS A 343 0.33 8.66 12.40
CA CYS A 343 0.34 8.15 13.78
C CYS A 343 -0.21 6.72 13.78
N CYS A 344 0.66 5.72 13.96
CA CYS A 344 0.32 4.30 13.83
C CYS A 344 0.52 3.53 15.14
N GLY A 345 -0.22 2.43 15.33
CA GLY A 345 0.01 1.49 16.43
C GLY A 345 -0.56 1.96 17.79
N MET A 346 -0.70 1.03 18.73
CA MET A 346 -1.04 1.31 20.13
C MET A 346 0.16 1.07 21.04
N ALA A 347 0.28 1.80 22.15
CA ALA A 347 1.28 1.52 23.20
C ALA A 347 1.25 0.03 23.61
N PRO A 348 2.41 -0.67 23.68
CA PRO A 348 3.78 -0.15 23.60
C PRO A 348 4.33 0.02 22.16
N GLU A 349 3.68 -0.53 21.14
CA GLU A 349 4.16 -0.55 19.75
C GLU A 349 3.89 0.73 18.94
N GLY A 350 3.27 1.74 19.54
CA GLY A 350 2.96 3.01 18.90
C GLY A 350 4.18 3.67 18.25
N SER A 351 4.02 4.03 16.98
CA SER A 351 5.08 4.47 16.08
C SER A 351 4.58 5.58 15.16
N LEU A 352 5.46 6.53 14.85
CA LEU A 352 5.24 7.46 13.76
C LEU A 352 5.78 6.82 12.49
N ARG A 353 4.97 6.74 11.43
CA ARG A 353 5.39 6.16 10.15
C ARG A 353 5.37 7.22 9.05
N ILE A 354 6.45 7.30 8.27
CA ILE A 354 6.44 8.06 7.01
C ILE A 354 6.00 7.11 5.91
N ILE A 355 4.92 7.46 5.22
CA ILE A 355 4.43 6.78 4.04
C ILE A 355 4.78 7.66 2.82
N ARG A 356 5.50 7.09 1.87
CA ARG A 356 5.88 7.73 0.60
C ARG A 356 5.39 6.87 -0.55
N SER A 357 4.79 7.46 -1.59
CA SER A 357 4.57 6.72 -2.83
C SER A 357 5.89 6.46 -3.54
N GLY A 358 5.99 5.32 -4.19
CA GLY A 358 7.16 4.89 -4.95
C GLY A 358 7.94 3.73 -4.34
N ILE A 359 8.71 3.08 -5.19
CA ILE A 359 9.53 1.91 -4.86
C ILE A 359 10.77 2.37 -4.10
N ASN A 360 11.01 1.76 -2.94
CA ASN A 360 12.18 2.06 -2.13
C ASN A 360 13.46 1.44 -2.71
N VAL A 361 14.57 2.12 -2.45
CA VAL A 361 15.90 1.83 -2.98
C VAL A 361 16.87 1.77 -1.82
N GLU A 362 17.53 0.63 -1.64
CA GLU A 362 18.58 0.46 -0.65
C GLU A 362 19.93 0.85 -1.27
N LYS A 363 20.58 1.89 -0.72
CA LYS A 363 21.89 2.35 -1.17
C LYS A 363 22.99 1.43 -0.60
N LEU A 364 23.60 0.60 -1.44
CA LEU A 364 24.67 -0.33 -1.05
C LEU A 364 26.05 0.34 -1.02
N LEU A 365 26.34 1.18 -2.02
CA LEU A 365 27.59 1.93 -2.13
C LEU A 365 27.30 3.34 -2.66
N SER A 366 28.11 4.32 -2.27
CA SER A 366 28.10 5.67 -2.83
C SER A 366 29.52 6.22 -2.86
N THR A 367 29.95 6.72 -4.02
CA THR A 367 31.29 7.34 -4.16
C THR A 367 31.27 8.80 -3.72
N ALA A 368 32.46 9.39 -3.60
CA ALA A 368 32.61 10.84 -3.57
C ALA A 368 32.12 11.49 -4.89
N PRO A 369 31.78 12.79 -4.88
CA PRO A 369 31.33 13.55 -6.06
C PRO A 369 32.50 13.93 -6.98
N THR A 370 33.18 12.92 -7.54
CA THR A 370 34.36 13.08 -8.42
C THR A 370 34.03 12.92 -9.90
N TYR A 371 32.81 12.49 -10.25
CA TYR A 371 32.42 12.07 -11.59
C TYR A 371 31.53 13.12 -12.27
N GLN A 372 32.07 14.33 -12.47
CA GLN A 372 31.37 15.42 -13.14
C GLN A 372 31.44 15.27 -14.67
N GLY A 373 30.34 15.58 -15.37
CA GLY A 373 30.33 15.62 -16.85
C GLY A 373 30.23 14.27 -17.55
N ILE A 374 29.70 13.23 -16.88
CA ILE A 374 29.32 11.96 -17.53
C ILE A 374 28.28 12.21 -18.64
N THR A 375 28.51 11.60 -19.81
CA THR A 375 27.68 11.68 -21.02
C THR A 375 26.97 10.36 -21.36
N GLY A 376 27.38 9.25 -20.75
CA GLY A 376 26.75 7.94 -20.91
C GLY A 376 27.39 6.86 -20.03
N THR A 377 26.60 5.85 -19.65
CA THR A 377 27.05 4.73 -18.81
C THR A 377 26.49 3.40 -19.32
N TRP A 378 27.34 2.37 -19.34
CA TRP A 378 26.98 1.02 -19.82
C TRP A 378 27.61 -0.06 -18.95
N ALA A 379 26.91 -1.16 -18.74
CA ALA A 379 27.46 -2.37 -18.12
C ALA A 379 27.60 -3.46 -19.19
N MET A 380 28.71 -4.19 -19.16
CA MET A 380 29.09 -5.14 -20.20
C MET A 380 29.55 -6.47 -19.59
N ARG A 381 29.21 -7.57 -20.27
CA ARG A 381 29.66 -8.93 -19.95
C ARG A 381 30.89 -9.28 -20.78
N MET A 382 31.67 -10.27 -20.34
CA MET A 382 32.79 -10.80 -21.12
C MET A 382 32.30 -11.82 -22.16
N ASN A 383 31.35 -12.68 -21.78
CA ASN A 383 30.64 -13.63 -22.62
C ASN A 383 29.11 -13.43 -22.51
N LEU A 384 28.34 -13.87 -23.51
CA LEU A 384 26.89 -13.70 -23.55
C LEU A 384 26.17 -14.49 -22.43
N LEU A 385 26.71 -15.67 -22.09
CA LEU A 385 26.20 -16.59 -21.07
C LEU A 385 26.64 -16.24 -19.63
N ASP A 386 27.37 -15.14 -19.44
CA ASP A 386 27.79 -14.72 -18.09
C ASP A 386 26.56 -14.19 -17.32
N SER A 387 26.27 -14.75 -16.14
CA SER A 387 25.17 -14.25 -15.28
C SER A 387 25.39 -12.83 -14.74
N TYR A 388 26.65 -12.39 -14.70
CA TYR A 388 27.12 -11.15 -14.08
C TYR A 388 27.81 -10.23 -15.09
N HIS A 389 27.82 -8.94 -14.81
CA HIS A 389 28.52 -7.94 -15.62
C HIS A 389 29.97 -7.85 -15.15
N SER A 390 30.92 -7.79 -16.09
CA SER A 390 32.36 -7.73 -15.79
C SER A 390 32.89 -6.29 -15.78
N PHE A 391 32.36 -5.44 -16.66
CA PHE A 391 32.84 -4.09 -16.91
C PHE A 391 31.73 -3.05 -16.80
N LEU A 392 32.08 -1.87 -16.29
CA LEU A 392 31.26 -0.67 -16.24
C LEU A 392 31.98 0.44 -17.01
N VAL A 393 31.42 0.87 -18.13
CA VAL A 393 31.96 1.95 -18.97
C VAL A 393 31.31 3.27 -18.58
N LEU A 394 32.14 4.28 -18.29
CA LEU A 394 31.75 5.67 -18.06
C LEU A 394 32.32 6.52 -19.20
N SER A 395 31.45 7.15 -19.99
CA SER A 395 31.84 8.16 -20.97
C SER A 395 31.65 9.55 -20.38
N PHE A 396 32.60 10.44 -20.66
CA PHE A 396 32.59 11.85 -20.32
C PHE A 396 32.62 12.68 -21.61
N VAL A 397 32.75 14.01 -21.50
CA VAL A 397 32.81 14.90 -22.67
C VAL A 397 34.09 14.70 -23.50
N GLU A 398 35.23 14.45 -22.83
CA GLU A 398 36.54 14.33 -23.48
C GLU A 398 37.28 13.02 -23.15
N GLU A 399 36.83 12.27 -22.13
CA GLU A 399 37.45 10.99 -21.73
C GLU A 399 36.44 9.82 -21.67
N THR A 400 36.93 8.58 -21.73
CA THR A 400 36.20 7.34 -21.44
C THR A 400 37.00 6.52 -20.45
N ARG A 401 36.34 6.00 -19.40
CA ARG A 401 36.95 5.08 -18.42
C ARG A 401 36.15 3.79 -18.34
N VAL A 402 36.86 2.68 -18.14
CA VAL A 402 36.27 1.35 -17.92
C VAL A 402 36.66 0.87 -16.53
N LEU A 403 35.67 0.61 -15.70
CA LEU A 403 35.80 0.15 -14.33
C LEU A 403 35.45 -1.34 -14.24
N SER A 404 36.09 -2.06 -13.32
CA SER A 404 35.65 -3.40 -12.91
C SER A 404 34.34 -3.34 -12.11
N VAL A 405 33.51 -4.36 -12.25
CA VAL A 405 32.24 -4.48 -11.51
C VAL A 405 32.44 -5.24 -10.20
N GLY A 406 32.11 -4.61 -9.07
CA GLY A 406 32.17 -5.19 -7.73
C GLY A 406 31.89 -4.14 -6.65
N LEU A 407 32.11 -4.48 -5.38
CA LEU A 407 32.02 -3.53 -4.25
C LEU A 407 33.12 -2.45 -4.24
N SER A 408 34.15 -2.59 -5.08
CA SER A 408 35.21 -1.60 -5.29
C SER A 408 35.46 -1.43 -6.78
N PHE A 409 35.25 -0.22 -7.30
CA PHE A 409 35.54 0.09 -8.71
C PHE A 409 37.04 0.30 -8.92
N SER A 410 37.67 -0.52 -9.76
CA SER A 410 39.06 -0.32 -10.20
C SER A 410 39.12 0.04 -11.69
N ASP A 411 39.94 1.00 -12.07
CA ASP A 411 40.15 1.36 -13.47
C ASP A 411 40.92 0.25 -14.21
N VAL A 412 40.37 -0.22 -15.33
CA VAL A 412 40.90 -1.29 -16.19
C VAL A 412 40.93 -0.87 -17.66
N THR A 413 40.81 0.44 -17.96
CA THR A 413 40.67 0.99 -19.32
C THR A 413 41.76 0.47 -20.28
N ASP A 414 43.03 0.54 -19.87
CA ASP A 414 44.18 0.10 -20.67
C ASP A 414 44.16 -1.41 -20.96
N ALA A 415 43.70 -2.22 -20.00
CA ALA A 415 43.67 -3.68 -20.12
C ALA A 415 42.52 -4.18 -21.01
N VAL A 416 41.47 -3.37 -21.16
CA VAL A 416 40.33 -3.59 -22.08
C VAL A 416 40.65 -3.11 -23.50
N GLY A 417 41.43 -2.04 -23.65
CA GLY A 417 41.88 -1.52 -24.95
C GLY A 417 40.97 -0.47 -25.58
N PHE A 418 40.04 0.08 -24.81
CA PHE A 418 39.25 1.25 -25.24
C PHE A 418 40.19 2.47 -25.39
N GLN A 419 39.84 3.40 -26.27
CA GLN A 419 40.54 4.69 -26.36
C GLN A 419 40.08 5.58 -25.19
N PRO A 420 41.00 6.05 -24.32
CA PRO A 420 40.63 6.88 -23.17
C PRO A 420 40.34 8.33 -23.56
N ASP A 421 41.07 8.92 -24.51
CA ASP A 421 40.99 10.35 -24.87
C ASP A 421 39.81 10.73 -25.79
N VAL A 422 38.72 9.97 -25.77
CA VAL A 422 37.54 10.21 -26.60
C VAL A 422 36.25 9.96 -25.83
N SER A 423 35.20 10.70 -26.17
CA SER A 423 33.84 10.40 -25.72
C SER A 423 33.27 9.20 -26.49
N THR A 424 32.84 8.18 -25.76
CA THR A 424 32.14 7.00 -26.30
C THR A 424 30.65 7.34 -26.46
N LEU A 425 30.11 7.07 -27.66
CA LEU A 425 28.70 7.27 -28.00
C LEU A 425 27.86 6.02 -27.70
N ALA A 426 28.42 4.84 -27.92
CA ALA A 426 27.82 3.56 -27.59
C ALA A 426 28.91 2.49 -27.45
N CYS A 427 28.68 1.49 -26.60
CA CYS A 427 29.53 0.31 -26.49
C CYS A 427 28.70 -0.95 -26.20
N GLY A 428 29.28 -2.12 -26.46
CA GLY A 428 28.59 -3.39 -26.25
C GLY A 428 29.42 -4.61 -26.64
N LEU A 429 28.91 -5.80 -26.30
CA LEU A 429 29.47 -7.10 -26.68
C LEU A 429 28.88 -7.52 -28.04
N VAL A 430 29.72 -7.82 -29.03
CA VAL A 430 29.25 -8.29 -30.35
C VAL A 430 29.34 -9.82 -30.46
N VAL A 431 30.47 -10.35 -30.00
CA VAL A 431 30.81 -11.79 -29.90
C VAL A 431 31.52 -11.99 -28.57
N ASP A 432 31.44 -13.17 -27.97
CA ASP A 432 32.16 -13.50 -26.73
C ASP A 432 33.63 -13.07 -26.77
N ARG A 433 34.07 -12.36 -25.72
CA ARG A 433 35.40 -11.75 -25.53
C ARG A 433 35.76 -10.64 -26.53
N MET A 434 34.80 -10.15 -27.32
CA MET A 434 34.98 -9.09 -28.32
C MET A 434 34.03 -7.91 -28.07
N LEU A 435 34.59 -6.85 -27.48
CA LEU A 435 33.87 -5.63 -27.11
C LEU A 435 34.00 -4.58 -28.21
N VAL A 436 33.00 -3.72 -28.38
CA VAL A 436 33.03 -2.60 -29.33
C VAL A 436 32.85 -1.26 -28.61
N GLN A 437 33.65 -0.28 -29.01
CA GLN A 437 33.56 1.13 -28.65
C GLN A 437 33.25 1.94 -29.91
N ILE A 438 32.11 2.63 -29.95
CA ILE A 438 31.72 3.58 -31.00
C ILE A 438 32.00 4.99 -30.49
N TYR A 439 32.79 5.76 -31.23
CA TYR A 439 33.05 7.18 -30.95
C TYR A 439 32.91 7.99 -32.25
N ARG A 440 32.91 9.33 -32.14
CA ARG A 440 32.56 10.24 -33.25
C ARG A 440 33.29 9.98 -34.58
N ASN A 441 34.52 9.45 -34.54
CA ASN A 441 35.37 9.30 -35.73
C ASN A 441 35.55 7.85 -36.20
N ALA A 442 35.23 6.83 -35.40
CA ALA A 442 35.46 5.43 -35.75
C ALA A 442 34.67 4.44 -34.88
N VAL A 443 34.63 3.18 -35.31
CA VAL A 443 34.20 2.03 -34.51
C VAL A 443 35.41 1.15 -34.22
N ARG A 444 35.71 0.94 -32.95
CA ARG A 444 36.85 0.16 -32.48
C ARG A 444 36.38 -1.15 -31.84
N LEU A 445 36.88 -2.25 -32.37
CA LEU A 445 36.70 -3.61 -31.84
C LEU A 445 37.91 -3.96 -30.97
N CYS A 446 37.68 -4.33 -29.71
CA CYS A 446 38.70 -4.59 -28.70
C CYS A 446 38.54 -6.00 -28.10
N ALA A 447 39.66 -6.70 -27.95
CA ALA A 447 39.76 -7.98 -27.24
C ALA A 447 40.53 -7.78 -25.92
N PRO A 448 39.86 -7.84 -24.74
CA PRO A 448 40.49 -7.57 -23.44
C PRO A 448 41.58 -8.57 -23.06
N THR A 449 42.49 -8.15 -22.18
CA THR A 449 43.59 -8.99 -21.64
C THR A 449 43.24 -9.65 -20.29
N GLU A 450 44.05 -10.61 -19.85
CA GLU A 450 43.92 -11.29 -18.53
C GLU A 450 43.96 -10.30 -17.35
N GLY A 451 44.55 -9.11 -17.53
CA GLY A 451 44.53 -8.03 -16.53
C GLY A 451 43.18 -7.30 -16.38
N ALA A 452 42.25 -7.48 -17.33
CA ALA A 452 40.89 -6.95 -17.27
C ALA A 452 39.88 -7.97 -16.73
N HIS A 453 40.03 -9.25 -17.11
CA HIS A 453 39.16 -10.35 -16.69
C HIS A 453 39.90 -11.69 -16.82
N SER A 454 39.55 -12.70 -16.01
CA SER A 454 40.17 -14.03 -16.03
C SER A 454 40.19 -14.70 -17.40
N ASP A 455 39.14 -14.44 -18.19
CA ASP A 455 38.89 -15.04 -19.49
C ASP A 455 39.48 -14.21 -20.66
N GLY A 456 40.26 -13.17 -20.33
CA GLY A 456 40.93 -12.31 -21.28
C GLY A 456 42.11 -12.97 -21.99
N LEU A 457 42.62 -12.31 -23.02
CA LEU A 457 43.79 -12.77 -23.76
C LEU A 457 45.05 -12.71 -22.88
N ARG A 458 45.84 -13.79 -22.89
CA ARG A 458 47.17 -13.86 -22.26
C ARG A 458 48.25 -13.13 -23.07
N LEU A 459 48.00 -11.86 -23.35
CA LEU A 459 48.87 -10.96 -24.10
C LEU A 459 49.16 -9.71 -23.25
N PRO A 460 50.34 -9.07 -23.42
CA PRO A 460 50.70 -7.87 -22.65
C PRO A 460 49.94 -6.61 -23.06
N ALA A 461 49.17 -6.66 -24.16
CA ALA A 461 48.35 -5.56 -24.66
C ALA A 461 47.10 -6.13 -25.38
N PRO A 462 45.95 -5.43 -25.32
CA PRO A 462 44.71 -5.85 -25.98
C PRO A 462 44.77 -5.70 -27.50
N ILE A 463 44.10 -6.58 -28.23
CA ILE A 463 44.01 -6.50 -29.69
C ILE A 463 42.90 -5.52 -30.06
N CYS A 464 43.24 -4.47 -30.81
CA CYS A 464 42.31 -3.39 -31.19
C CYS A 464 42.28 -3.21 -32.71
N ILE A 465 41.09 -3.08 -33.29
CA ILE A 465 40.87 -2.91 -34.74
C ILE A 465 39.83 -1.82 -34.96
N SER A 466 40.15 -0.79 -35.75
CA SER A 466 39.26 0.35 -35.99
C SER A 466 38.75 0.40 -37.44
N TRP A 467 37.44 0.55 -37.61
CA TRP A 467 36.79 0.89 -38.86
C TRP A 467 36.46 2.39 -38.87
N PHE A 468 36.76 3.07 -39.99
CA PHE A 468 36.53 4.50 -40.16
C PHE A 468 35.55 4.74 -41.31
N PRO A 469 34.48 5.53 -41.11
CA PRO A 469 33.64 6.02 -42.22
C PRO A 469 34.41 7.02 -43.10
N GLU A 470 34.04 7.14 -44.37
CA GLU A 470 34.73 7.98 -45.36
C GLU A 470 34.56 9.49 -45.09
N ASN A 471 35.37 10.04 -44.17
CA ASN A 471 35.35 11.46 -43.75
C ASN A 471 34.03 11.98 -43.16
N VAL A 472 33.14 11.10 -42.69
CA VAL A 472 31.85 11.48 -42.08
C VAL A 472 31.87 11.22 -40.57
N SER A 473 31.38 12.16 -39.76
CA SER A 473 31.25 11.96 -38.31
C SER A 473 30.06 11.07 -37.95
N ILE A 474 30.28 10.08 -37.08
CA ILE A 474 29.24 9.26 -36.46
C ILE A 474 28.45 10.14 -35.48
N SER A 475 27.12 10.12 -35.58
CA SER A 475 26.21 10.80 -34.64
C SER A 475 25.64 9.85 -33.61
N LEU A 476 25.26 8.63 -34.01
CA LEU A 476 24.67 7.61 -33.15
C LEU A 476 25.19 6.21 -33.52
N GLY A 477 25.13 5.29 -32.58
CA GLY A 477 25.38 3.88 -32.83
C GLY A 477 24.65 2.97 -31.84
N ALA A 478 24.39 1.74 -32.27
CA ALA A 478 23.85 0.67 -31.44
C ALA A 478 24.60 -0.63 -31.72
N VAL A 479 24.84 -1.40 -30.66
CA VAL A 479 25.61 -2.66 -30.71
C VAL A 479 24.69 -3.82 -30.33
N GLY A 480 24.62 -4.83 -31.19
CA GLY A 480 23.89 -6.07 -30.97
C GLY A 480 24.75 -7.30 -31.29
N HIS A 481 24.18 -8.48 -31.12
CA HIS A 481 24.90 -9.72 -31.42
C HIS A 481 25.19 -9.85 -32.92
N ASN A 482 26.47 -9.99 -33.28
CA ASN A 482 26.99 -9.99 -34.67
C ASN A 482 26.62 -8.77 -35.55
N LEU A 483 25.99 -7.73 -34.99
CA LEU A 483 25.40 -6.61 -35.73
C LEU A 483 25.76 -5.28 -35.08
N ILE A 484 26.34 -4.36 -35.84
CA ILE A 484 26.63 -2.98 -35.39
C ILE A 484 25.91 -2.03 -36.33
N VAL A 485 25.06 -1.16 -35.79
CA VAL A 485 24.29 -0.17 -36.56
C VAL A 485 24.78 1.23 -36.20
N ILE A 486 25.06 2.05 -37.21
CA ILE A 486 25.67 3.38 -37.06
C ILE A 486 24.87 4.37 -37.90
N ALA A 487 24.54 5.54 -37.35
CA ALA A 487 24.01 6.66 -38.12
C ALA A 487 25.01 7.81 -38.20
N THR A 488 25.01 8.49 -39.35
CA THR A 488 25.74 9.73 -39.59
C THR A 488 24.78 10.89 -39.81
N SER A 489 25.19 12.10 -39.42
CA SER A 489 24.34 13.31 -39.55
C SER A 489 24.32 13.88 -40.96
N SER A 490 25.48 14.02 -41.62
CA SER A 490 25.60 14.60 -42.96
C SER A 490 26.61 13.85 -43.86
N PRO A 491 26.17 13.10 -44.88
CA PRO A 491 24.77 12.75 -45.20
C PRO A 491 24.12 11.84 -44.15
N CYS A 492 22.78 11.79 -44.13
CA CYS A 492 21.98 10.92 -43.26
C CYS A 492 22.05 9.45 -43.74
N LEU A 493 23.19 8.79 -43.52
CA LEU A 493 23.40 7.38 -43.85
C LEU A 493 23.30 6.52 -42.58
N LEU A 494 22.69 5.36 -42.75
CA LEU A 494 22.65 4.29 -41.77
C LEU A 494 23.55 3.15 -42.27
N TYR A 495 24.68 2.92 -41.61
CA TYR A 495 25.60 1.82 -41.90
C TYR A 495 25.30 0.62 -41.00
N ILE A 496 25.35 -0.57 -41.59
CA ILE A 496 25.26 -1.85 -40.91
C ILE A 496 26.60 -2.57 -41.10
N LEU A 497 27.33 -2.78 -40.01
CA LEU A 497 28.61 -3.50 -40.01
C LEU A 497 28.46 -4.88 -39.36
N GLY A 498 29.24 -5.83 -39.87
CA GLY A 498 29.40 -7.17 -39.31
C GLY A 498 30.84 -7.40 -38.86
N VAL A 499 31.03 -8.38 -37.97
CA VAL A 499 32.36 -8.88 -37.57
C VAL A 499 32.58 -10.25 -38.23
N ARG A 500 33.75 -10.46 -38.84
CA ARG A 500 34.20 -11.79 -39.31
C ARG A 500 35.54 -12.18 -38.71
N ALA A 501 35.73 -13.45 -38.42
CA ALA A 501 37.04 -13.99 -38.05
C ALA A 501 37.82 -14.36 -39.32
N VAL A 502 39.04 -13.82 -39.45
CA VAL A 502 39.93 -14.05 -40.61
C VAL A 502 41.02 -15.06 -40.30
N SER A 503 41.54 -15.07 -39.07
CA SER A 503 42.43 -16.11 -38.55
C SER A 503 42.34 -16.18 -37.02
N SER A 504 43.13 -17.06 -36.38
CA SER A 504 43.24 -17.11 -34.91
C SER A 504 43.63 -15.73 -34.35
N HIS A 505 42.75 -15.15 -33.53
CA HIS A 505 42.86 -13.82 -32.94
C HIS A 505 42.88 -12.63 -33.93
N HIS A 506 42.57 -12.83 -35.21
CA HIS A 506 42.38 -11.74 -36.18
C HIS A 506 40.93 -11.67 -36.63
N TYR A 507 40.28 -10.57 -36.31
CA TYR A 507 38.93 -10.23 -36.73
C TYR A 507 38.95 -9.09 -37.73
N GLU A 508 37.85 -8.88 -38.44
CA GLU A 508 37.69 -7.78 -39.38
C GLU A 508 36.28 -7.23 -39.27
N LEU A 509 36.17 -5.89 -39.14
CA LEU A 509 34.94 -5.14 -39.29
C LEU A 509 34.71 -4.90 -40.77
N TYR A 510 33.58 -5.38 -41.31
CA TYR A 510 33.21 -5.18 -42.71
C TYR A 510 31.82 -4.56 -42.82
N GLU A 511 31.63 -3.71 -43.83
CA GLU A 511 30.32 -3.14 -44.14
C GLU A 511 29.43 -4.21 -44.79
N MET A 512 28.24 -4.42 -44.24
CA MET A 512 27.22 -5.31 -44.81
C MET A 512 26.30 -4.54 -45.77
N GLN A 513 25.86 -3.34 -45.35
CA GLN A 513 25.01 -2.46 -46.14
C GLN A 513 25.05 -1.02 -45.59
N HIS A 514 24.87 -0.02 -46.45
CA HIS A 514 24.41 1.32 -46.05
C HIS A 514 23.05 1.68 -46.69
N VAL A 515 22.28 2.52 -46.00
CA VAL A 515 20.98 3.04 -46.46
C VAL A 515 20.92 4.54 -46.23
N ARG A 516 20.39 5.30 -47.20
CA ARG A 516 20.16 6.74 -47.05
C ARG A 516 18.77 7.01 -46.50
N MET A 517 18.72 7.60 -45.31
CA MET A 517 17.47 8.03 -44.67
C MET A 517 16.98 9.36 -45.25
N GLN A 518 15.67 9.60 -45.21
CA GLN A 518 15.08 10.88 -45.62
C GLN A 518 15.31 11.98 -44.57
N THR A 519 15.35 11.58 -43.30
CA THR A 519 15.48 12.45 -42.12
C THR A 519 16.62 11.97 -41.23
N GLU A 520 17.17 12.86 -40.41
CA GLU A 520 18.16 12.48 -39.39
C GLU A 520 17.53 11.55 -38.33
N VAL A 521 18.29 10.52 -37.93
CA VAL A 521 17.89 9.56 -36.89
C VAL A 521 18.18 10.17 -35.51
N SER A 522 17.21 10.12 -34.59
CA SER A 522 17.34 10.69 -33.24
C SER A 522 17.80 9.66 -32.19
N CYS A 523 17.44 8.39 -32.36
CA CYS A 523 17.84 7.28 -31.51
C CYS A 523 17.73 5.93 -32.26
N ILE A 524 18.50 4.93 -31.83
CA ILE A 524 18.56 3.58 -32.43
C ILE A 524 18.53 2.55 -31.31
N SER A 525 17.74 1.49 -31.49
CA SER A 525 17.57 0.44 -30.49
C SER A 525 17.51 -0.94 -31.16
N ILE A 526 18.36 -1.85 -30.71
CA ILE A 526 18.41 -3.23 -31.20
C ILE A 526 17.81 -4.13 -30.10
N PRO A 527 16.68 -4.82 -30.36
CA PRO A 527 16.16 -5.83 -29.45
C PRO A 527 17.14 -7.01 -29.41
N GLN A 528 17.47 -7.48 -28.21
CA GLN A 528 18.33 -8.65 -28.03
C GLN A 528 17.50 -9.89 -27.73
N ARG A 529 18.01 -11.06 -28.14
CA ARG A 529 17.38 -12.34 -27.87
C ARG A 529 17.98 -12.92 -26.59
N CYS A 530 17.15 -13.04 -25.55
CA CYS A 530 17.57 -13.68 -24.31
C CYS A 530 17.85 -15.18 -24.54
N LEU A 531 19.04 -15.63 -24.13
CA LEU A 531 19.56 -16.99 -24.35
C LEU A 531 20.07 -17.59 -23.02
N ASP A 532 19.27 -17.52 -21.95
CA ASP A 532 19.50 -18.19 -20.66
C ASP A 532 18.22 -18.09 -19.78
N CYS A 533 17.89 -18.97 -18.84
CA CYS A 533 18.50 -20.23 -18.41
C CYS A 533 17.43 -21.17 -17.80
N GLN A 534 17.62 -22.50 -17.79
CA GLN A 534 16.72 -23.47 -17.14
C GLN A 534 17.19 -23.82 -15.71
N SER A 535 16.48 -23.36 -14.67
CA SER A 535 16.56 -23.85 -13.27
C SER A 535 15.72 -22.95 -12.34
N HIS A 536 15.02 -23.39 -11.28
CA HIS A 536 14.57 -24.71 -10.84
C HIS A 536 13.23 -24.53 -10.07
N THR A 537 12.16 -25.18 -10.52
CA THR A 537 11.04 -25.71 -9.69
C THR A 537 10.10 -26.47 -10.61
N SER A 538 10.48 -27.70 -10.96
CA SER A 538 9.67 -28.58 -11.80
C SER A 538 8.53 -29.18 -10.98
N VAL A 539 7.36 -28.55 -11.04
CA VAL A 539 6.08 -29.26 -10.95
C VAL A 539 5.41 -29.09 -12.31
N ASP A 540 5.61 -30.09 -13.17
CA ASP A 540 5.02 -30.11 -14.51
C ASP A 540 3.48 -30.25 -14.42
N ILE A 541 2.79 -29.13 -14.42
CA ILE A 541 1.36 -29.07 -14.74
C ILE A 541 1.23 -28.65 -16.20
N LEU A 542 0.97 -29.65 -17.03
CA LEU A 542 0.51 -29.65 -18.43
C LEU A 542 0.25 -28.25 -19.05
N GLY A 543 1.26 -27.71 -19.74
CA GLY A 543 1.13 -26.46 -20.49
C GLY A 543 2.47 -26.04 -21.10
N SER A 544 2.82 -26.60 -22.25
CA SER A 544 3.98 -26.14 -23.03
C SER A 544 3.84 -24.64 -23.27
N LYS A 545 4.85 -23.84 -22.88
CA LYS A 545 4.95 -22.43 -23.29
C LYS A 545 4.99 -22.40 -24.82
N SER A 546 3.84 -22.14 -25.44
CA SER A 546 3.74 -21.83 -26.86
C SER A 546 4.57 -20.59 -27.14
N ASP A 547 5.34 -20.59 -28.22
CA ASP A 547 5.99 -19.37 -28.72
C ASP A 547 4.93 -18.28 -28.88
N PHE A 548 4.96 -17.25 -28.01
CA PHE A 548 4.03 -16.14 -28.09
C PHE A 548 4.28 -15.40 -29.41
N GLY A 549 3.30 -15.48 -30.32
CA GLY A 549 3.48 -15.18 -31.73
C GLY A 549 3.91 -13.74 -32.00
N LEU A 550 5.17 -13.57 -32.40
CA LEU A 550 5.66 -12.31 -32.97
C LEU A 550 4.83 -11.93 -34.22
N PRO A 551 4.55 -10.63 -34.45
CA PRO A 551 3.87 -10.18 -35.67
C PRO A 551 4.61 -10.63 -36.93
N ARG A 552 3.87 -10.87 -38.03
CA ARG A 552 4.43 -11.30 -39.32
C ARG A 552 5.60 -10.41 -39.74
N GLY A 553 6.79 -11.01 -39.90
CA GLY A 553 8.01 -10.34 -40.37
C GLY A 553 9.01 -9.93 -39.28
N VAL A 554 8.63 -9.95 -38.00
CA VAL A 554 9.56 -9.58 -36.90
C VAL A 554 10.45 -10.77 -36.54
N GLN A 555 11.74 -10.69 -36.87
CA GLN A 555 12.80 -11.61 -36.40
C GLN A 555 13.76 -10.83 -35.53
N ILE A 556 13.80 -11.12 -34.21
CA ILE A 556 14.52 -10.34 -33.19
C ILE A 556 15.98 -10.07 -33.60
N ASP A 557 16.70 -11.12 -34.01
CA ASP A 557 18.12 -11.09 -34.41
C ASP A 557 18.41 -10.23 -35.66
N ARG A 558 17.38 -9.66 -36.29
CA ARG A 558 17.40 -8.98 -37.59
C ARG A 558 16.57 -7.71 -37.67
N THR A 559 15.85 -7.36 -36.60
CA THR A 559 15.06 -6.12 -36.51
C THR A 559 15.74 -5.10 -35.63
N PHE A 560 15.56 -3.81 -35.94
CA PHE A 560 15.97 -2.71 -35.08
C PHE A 560 14.98 -1.56 -35.23
N VAL A 561 14.88 -0.71 -34.21
CA VAL A 561 13.90 0.38 -34.15
C VAL A 561 14.63 1.71 -34.09
N ILE A 562 14.10 2.69 -34.81
CA ILE A 562 14.66 4.04 -34.89
C ILE A 562 13.61 5.09 -34.53
N GLY A 563 14.07 6.17 -33.90
CA GLY A 563 13.35 7.44 -33.85
C GLY A 563 13.92 8.42 -34.86
N THR A 564 13.11 9.32 -35.39
CA THR A 564 13.52 10.33 -36.39
C THR A 564 13.33 11.76 -35.91
N HIS A 565 14.10 12.69 -36.48
CA HIS A 565 14.00 14.14 -36.19
C HIS A 565 12.72 14.79 -36.75
N GLU A 566 12.19 14.29 -37.87
CA GLU A 566 10.74 14.40 -38.14
C GLU A 566 10.04 13.45 -37.16
N PRO A 567 9.11 13.91 -36.31
CA PRO A 567 8.71 13.17 -35.12
C PRO A 567 7.93 11.89 -35.48
N SER A 568 8.65 10.77 -35.57
CA SER A 568 8.13 9.46 -35.94
C SER A 568 8.98 8.33 -35.35
N VAL A 569 8.44 7.12 -35.35
CA VAL A 569 9.09 5.89 -34.93
C VAL A 569 8.95 4.83 -36.03
N GLU A 570 10.06 4.25 -36.47
CA GLU A 570 10.08 3.25 -37.54
C GLU A 570 10.74 1.95 -37.07
N ILE A 571 10.18 0.82 -37.49
CA ILE A 571 10.74 -0.52 -37.25
C ILE A 571 11.30 -1.04 -38.57
N LEU A 572 12.60 -1.32 -38.56
CA LEU A 572 13.36 -1.77 -39.73
C LEU A 572 13.74 -3.24 -39.57
N SER A 573 13.71 -4.00 -40.66
CA SER A 573 14.24 -5.36 -40.74
C SER A 573 15.37 -5.46 -41.76
N PHE A 574 16.46 -6.10 -41.37
CA PHE A 574 17.61 -6.41 -42.21
C PHE A 574 17.68 -7.92 -42.46
N THR A 575 17.85 -8.33 -43.73
CA THR A 575 18.20 -9.71 -44.07
C THR A 575 19.41 -9.67 -44.99
N PRO A 576 20.40 -10.55 -44.85
CA PRO A 576 21.66 -10.46 -45.60
C PRO A 576 21.50 -10.60 -47.13
N GLU A 577 20.32 -10.97 -47.63
CA GLU A 577 19.99 -11.12 -49.06
C GLU A 577 18.99 -10.05 -49.57
N ASN A 578 18.41 -9.20 -48.71
CA ASN A 578 17.53 -8.09 -49.13
C ASN A 578 17.93 -6.76 -48.50
N VAL A 579 17.71 -5.69 -49.26
CA VAL A 579 17.71 -4.30 -48.77
C VAL A 579 16.89 -4.16 -47.48
N VAL A 580 17.39 -3.42 -46.48
CA VAL A 580 16.63 -3.01 -45.28
C VAL A 580 15.22 -2.56 -45.65
N ARG A 581 14.21 -3.10 -44.97
CA ARG A 581 12.78 -2.77 -45.19
C ARG A 581 12.17 -2.14 -43.94
N VAL A 582 11.29 -1.16 -44.14
CA VAL A 582 10.40 -0.64 -43.09
C VAL A 582 9.25 -1.62 -42.90
N LEU A 583 9.17 -2.27 -41.74
CA LEU A 583 8.06 -3.14 -41.36
C LEU A 583 6.85 -2.31 -40.91
N ALA A 584 7.10 -1.27 -40.10
CA ALA A 584 6.07 -0.40 -39.56
C ALA A 584 6.59 1.00 -39.27
N SER A 585 5.68 1.98 -39.31
CA SER A 585 5.96 3.40 -39.01
C SER A 585 4.80 4.03 -38.25
N GLY A 586 5.10 4.81 -37.21
CA GLY A 586 4.14 5.56 -36.39
C GLY A 586 4.52 7.04 -36.32
N ALA A 587 3.63 7.93 -36.76
CA ALA A 587 3.85 9.37 -36.69
C ALA A 587 3.48 9.92 -35.30
N ILE A 588 4.26 10.88 -34.80
CA ILE A 588 4.05 11.55 -33.52
C ILE A 588 3.54 12.97 -33.78
N SER A 589 2.22 13.12 -33.83
CA SER A 589 1.54 14.43 -33.87
C SER A 589 0.79 14.67 -32.56
N LEU A 590 1.39 15.41 -31.64
CA LEU A 590 0.75 15.81 -30.38
C LEU A 590 0.19 17.23 -30.51
N THR A 591 -1.07 17.42 -30.13
CA THR A 591 -1.75 18.73 -30.10
C THR A 591 -2.27 19.01 -28.70
N ASP A 592 -2.05 20.22 -28.20
CA ASP A 592 -2.67 20.69 -26.96
C ASP A 592 -4.19 20.86 -27.10
N ALA A 593 -4.88 21.06 -25.97
CA ALA A 593 -6.32 21.32 -25.93
C ALA A 593 -6.79 22.54 -26.75
N LEU A 594 -5.86 23.44 -27.11
CA LEU A 594 -6.07 24.62 -27.97
C LEU A 594 -5.82 24.32 -29.47
N GLY A 595 -5.48 23.09 -29.84
CA GLY A 595 -5.17 22.68 -31.22
C GLY A 595 -3.76 23.05 -31.71
N THR A 596 -2.93 23.67 -30.85
CA THR A 596 -1.52 23.97 -31.15
C THR A 596 -0.67 22.70 -31.08
N ALA A 597 0.25 22.53 -32.03
CA ALA A 597 1.21 21.42 -32.01
C ALA A 597 2.19 21.57 -30.84
N VAL A 598 2.36 20.52 -30.05
CA VAL A 598 3.24 20.51 -28.88
C VAL A 598 4.71 20.56 -29.35
N GLY A 599 5.50 21.46 -28.76
CA GLY A 599 6.92 21.56 -29.07
C GLY A 599 7.74 20.37 -28.53
N GLY A 600 8.84 20.05 -29.22
CA GLY A 600 9.85 19.11 -28.70
C GLY A 600 9.49 17.62 -28.77
N CYS A 601 8.54 17.21 -29.62
CA CYS A 601 8.09 15.82 -29.76
C CYS A 601 9.07 14.86 -30.46
N VAL A 602 10.37 15.17 -30.48
CA VAL A 602 11.40 14.28 -31.07
C VAL A 602 11.69 13.13 -30.09
N PRO A 603 11.70 11.86 -30.55
CA PRO A 603 12.12 10.74 -29.72
C PRO A 603 13.56 10.88 -29.23
N GLN A 604 13.77 10.74 -27.93
CA GLN A 604 15.07 10.63 -27.29
C GLN A 604 15.52 9.16 -27.19
N ASP A 605 14.58 8.25 -26.92
CA ASP A 605 14.84 6.80 -26.84
C ASP A 605 13.59 6.02 -27.28
N VAL A 606 13.79 4.81 -27.83
CA VAL A 606 12.73 3.94 -28.32
C VAL A 606 13.06 2.48 -28.00
N ARG A 607 12.07 1.70 -27.54
CA ARG A 607 12.22 0.28 -27.20
C ARG A 607 11.04 -0.55 -27.68
N LEU A 608 11.29 -1.80 -28.05
CA LEU A 608 10.27 -2.83 -28.18
C LEU A 608 10.08 -3.53 -26.84
N VAL A 609 8.83 -3.78 -26.47
CA VAL A 609 8.45 -4.44 -25.22
C VAL A 609 7.37 -5.47 -25.51
N LEU A 610 7.48 -6.65 -24.93
CA LEU A 610 6.50 -7.72 -25.01
C LEU A 610 5.80 -7.85 -23.65
N VAL A 611 4.48 -7.66 -23.61
CA VAL A 611 3.67 -7.82 -22.39
C VAL A 611 2.63 -8.91 -22.61
N ASP A 612 1.43 -8.54 -23.08
CA ASP A 612 0.49 -9.46 -23.71
C ASP A 612 0.63 -9.45 -25.26
N ARG A 613 1.04 -8.30 -25.80
CA ARG A 613 1.34 -8.02 -27.21
C ARG A 613 2.67 -7.28 -27.33
N LEU A 614 3.16 -7.12 -28.56
CA LEU A 614 4.34 -6.31 -28.87
C LEU A 614 3.96 -4.83 -28.91
N TYR A 615 4.50 -4.04 -27.99
CA TYR A 615 4.36 -2.59 -27.94
C TYR A 615 5.67 -1.89 -28.32
N VAL A 616 5.54 -0.69 -28.87
CA VAL A 616 6.68 0.23 -29.04
C VAL A 616 6.54 1.35 -28.01
N LEU A 617 7.55 1.49 -27.15
CA LEU A 617 7.66 2.62 -26.22
C LEU A 617 8.60 3.67 -26.81
N SER A 618 8.19 4.94 -26.78
CA SER A 618 9.00 6.07 -27.23
C SER A 618 9.03 7.16 -26.16
N GLY A 619 10.21 7.41 -25.62
CA GLY A 619 10.49 8.52 -24.72
C GLY A 619 10.86 9.76 -25.54
N LEU A 620 10.20 10.89 -25.28
CA LEU A 620 10.38 12.15 -26.03
C LEU A 620 11.28 13.14 -25.27
N ARG A 621 11.90 14.06 -26.01
CA ARG A 621 12.75 15.13 -25.45
C ARG A 621 12.01 16.12 -24.54
N ASN A 622 10.69 16.19 -24.60
CA ASN A 622 9.85 17.09 -23.80
C ASN A 622 9.28 16.46 -22.51
N GLY A 623 9.82 15.31 -22.08
CA GLY A 623 9.40 14.61 -20.86
C GLY A 623 8.16 13.74 -20.99
N MET A 624 7.70 13.48 -22.22
CA MET A 624 6.55 12.62 -22.51
C MET A 624 6.97 11.20 -22.89
N LEU A 625 6.12 10.22 -22.56
CA LEU A 625 6.25 8.82 -22.97
C LEU A 625 5.03 8.40 -23.80
N LEU A 626 5.28 7.73 -24.91
CA LEU A 626 4.27 7.20 -25.83
C LEU A 626 4.28 5.67 -25.85
N ARG A 627 3.10 5.06 -25.94
CA ARG A 627 2.90 3.62 -26.18
C ARG A 627 2.15 3.42 -27.50
N PHE A 628 2.79 2.74 -28.45
CA PHE A 628 2.19 2.31 -29.70
C PHE A 628 1.90 0.81 -29.69
N GLU A 629 0.81 0.40 -30.35
CA GLU A 629 0.46 -1.00 -30.60
C GLU A 629 0.33 -1.28 -32.10
N TRP A 630 0.48 -2.55 -32.47
CA TRP A 630 0.21 -3.07 -33.78
C TRP A 630 -1.30 -3.13 -34.09
N PRO A 631 -1.77 -2.78 -35.30
CA PRO A 631 -3.18 -2.91 -35.66
C PRO A 631 -3.69 -4.36 -35.60
N VAL A 632 -4.85 -4.56 -34.99
CA VAL A 632 -5.49 -5.87 -34.73
C VAL A 632 -5.66 -6.73 -36.01
N SER A 633 -5.81 -6.11 -37.18
CA SER A 633 -5.93 -6.81 -38.47
C SER A 633 -4.68 -7.62 -38.88
N CYS A 634 -3.52 -7.38 -38.26
CA CYS A 634 -2.24 -7.96 -38.66
C CYS A 634 -1.74 -9.10 -37.74
N THR A 635 -2.47 -9.46 -36.68
CA THR A 635 -2.13 -10.54 -35.74
C THR A 635 -2.76 -11.89 -36.09
N ALA A 636 -3.29 -12.04 -37.32
CA ALA A 636 -3.93 -13.27 -37.78
C ALA A 636 -2.95 -14.47 -37.82
N PHE A 637 -3.12 -15.39 -36.88
CA PHE A 637 -2.36 -16.63 -36.74
C PHE A 637 -2.40 -17.49 -38.03
N PRO A 638 -1.31 -18.20 -38.38
CA PRO A 638 -1.36 -19.20 -39.43
C PRO A 638 -2.20 -20.40 -38.96
N SER A 639 -3.37 -20.59 -39.56
CA SER A 639 -4.06 -21.88 -39.50
C SER A 639 -3.36 -22.84 -40.48
N GLU A 640 -2.88 -23.97 -39.97
CA GLU A 640 -2.23 -24.98 -40.81
C GLU A 640 -3.24 -25.60 -41.79
N SER A 641 -3.09 -25.29 -43.07
CA SER A 641 -3.87 -25.89 -44.14
C SER A 641 -3.35 -27.29 -44.49
N THR A 642 -3.82 -28.32 -43.80
CA THR A 642 -3.64 -29.71 -44.24
C THR A 642 -4.73 -30.09 -45.26
N THR A 643 -4.31 -30.22 -46.52
CA THR A 643 -5.03 -31.00 -47.55
C THR A 643 -4.67 -32.48 -47.34
N GLN A 644 -5.49 -33.50 -47.58
CA GLN A 644 -6.72 -33.69 -48.38
C GLN A 644 -7.50 -34.90 -47.83
N SER A 645 -8.84 -34.91 -47.84
CA SER A 645 -9.61 -36.04 -48.37
C SER A 645 -11.11 -35.76 -48.52
N THR A 646 -11.64 -36.31 -49.61
CA THR A 646 -13.02 -36.33 -50.12
C THR A 646 -14.16 -36.55 -49.11
N SER A 647 -15.26 -35.78 -49.19
CA SER A 647 -16.53 -36.24 -49.79
C SER A 647 -17.76 -35.29 -49.62
N THR A 648 -18.45 -35.04 -50.74
CA THR A 648 -19.91 -34.80 -50.95
C THR A 648 -20.78 -33.93 -50.01
N ALA A 649 -21.46 -32.95 -50.65
CA ALA A 649 -22.82 -32.43 -50.36
C ALA A 649 -23.05 -31.55 -49.09
N SER A 650 -23.93 -30.53 -49.05
CA SER A 650 -24.70 -29.79 -50.10
C SER A 650 -25.49 -28.61 -49.49
N SER A 651 -25.58 -27.45 -50.20
CA SER A 651 -26.76 -26.52 -50.26
C SER A 651 -27.30 -25.85 -48.95
N LEU A 652 -27.87 -24.64 -48.85
CA LEU A 652 -28.28 -23.46 -49.67
C LEU A 652 -28.12 -22.21 -48.75
N ALA A 653 -27.66 -21.01 -49.15
CA ALA A 653 -28.20 -19.98 -50.06
C ALA A 653 -29.27 -19.02 -49.46
N ALA A 654 -29.35 -17.80 -50.02
CA ALA A 654 -30.21 -16.63 -49.71
C ALA A 654 -29.75 -15.68 -48.57
N MET A 655 -29.76 -14.35 -48.70
CA MET A 655 -30.00 -13.44 -49.85
C MET A 655 -29.20 -12.13 -49.69
N ASN A 656 -28.80 -11.52 -50.82
CA ASN A 656 -28.40 -10.11 -50.89
C ASN A 656 -29.64 -9.23 -51.19
N THR A 657 -29.79 -8.11 -50.49
CA THR A 657 -30.58 -6.96 -50.96
C THR A 657 -29.87 -5.66 -50.64
N SER A 658 -29.93 -4.71 -51.56
CA SER A 658 -29.05 -3.55 -51.66
C SER A 658 -29.71 -2.21 -51.32
N LEU A 659 -28.88 -1.25 -50.88
CA LEU A 659 -28.96 0.20 -51.13
C LEU A 659 -30.30 0.95 -50.94
N SER A 660 -30.32 1.96 -50.05
CA SER A 660 -30.52 3.38 -50.46
C SER A 660 -30.46 4.39 -49.29
N ASN A 661 -30.07 5.64 -49.64
CA ASN A 661 -30.10 6.89 -48.85
C ASN A 661 -29.10 6.99 -47.67
N MET A 662 -27.94 7.68 -47.76
CA MET A 662 -27.69 9.13 -47.97
C MET A 662 -28.45 10.06 -47.01
N ALA A 663 -27.90 11.13 -46.42
CA ALA A 663 -26.64 11.88 -46.65
C ALA A 663 -26.33 12.75 -45.39
N SER A 664 -25.21 13.45 -45.18
CA SER A 664 -23.79 13.44 -45.64
C SER A 664 -23.08 14.69 -45.03
N LEU A 665 -21.77 14.67 -44.74
CA LEU A 665 -20.84 15.83 -44.54
C LEU A 665 -19.48 15.30 -43.96
N SER A 666 -18.27 15.74 -44.34
CA SER A 666 -17.73 16.27 -45.61
C SER A 666 -16.19 16.28 -45.55
N PHE A 667 -15.52 15.70 -46.54
CA PHE A 667 -14.07 15.85 -46.75
C PHE A 667 -13.71 17.25 -47.29
N ILE A 668 -12.54 17.77 -46.93
CA ILE A 668 -11.80 18.77 -47.73
C ILE A 668 -10.47 18.14 -48.19
N ARG A 669 -10.02 18.54 -49.38
CA ARG A 669 -9.06 17.83 -50.24
C ARG A 669 -8.12 18.82 -50.92
N GLN A 670 -6.81 18.65 -50.78
CA GLN A 670 -5.75 19.28 -51.59
C GLN A 670 -4.49 18.39 -51.56
N GLN A 671 -3.70 18.22 -52.62
CA GLN A 671 -3.97 18.33 -54.06
C GLN A 671 -2.94 17.46 -54.83
N TYR A 672 -3.17 17.20 -56.13
CA TYR A 672 -2.48 16.16 -56.91
C TYR A 672 -1.08 16.54 -57.45
N CYS A 673 -0.18 15.55 -57.41
CA CYS A 673 0.53 14.96 -58.55
C CYS A 673 0.98 13.54 -58.13
N GLY A 674 1.19 12.54 -58.99
CA GLY A 674 0.97 12.40 -60.44
C GLY A 674 1.20 10.92 -60.84
N TRP A 675 0.74 10.46 -62.03
CA TRP A 675 0.95 9.07 -62.48
C TRP A 675 1.85 9.00 -63.72
N GLU A 676 2.86 8.13 -63.68
CA GLU A 676 3.26 7.31 -64.84
C GLU A 676 3.50 5.87 -64.38
N THR A 677 3.32 4.94 -65.32
CA THR A 677 3.21 3.49 -65.09
C THR A 677 4.55 2.77 -65.07
N SER A 678 4.75 1.89 -64.09
CA SER A 678 5.63 0.72 -64.22
C SER A 678 5.18 -0.40 -63.28
N GLU A 679 4.69 -1.50 -63.84
CA GLU A 679 4.50 -2.74 -63.08
C GLU A 679 5.84 -3.46 -62.94
N THR A 680 6.36 -3.64 -61.72
CA THR A 680 7.20 -4.80 -61.35
C THR A 680 7.50 -4.80 -59.84
N ALA A 681 7.56 -6.01 -59.26
CA ALA A 681 7.83 -6.31 -57.84
C ALA A 681 6.80 -5.78 -56.81
N GLY A 682 6.05 -6.71 -56.20
CA GLY A 682 5.14 -6.39 -55.10
C GLY A 682 5.91 -6.03 -53.83
N GLY A 683 5.82 -4.76 -53.42
CA GLY A 683 6.27 -4.29 -52.11
C GLY A 683 5.10 -4.28 -51.13
N ASP A 684 5.24 -4.99 -50.01
CA ASP A 684 4.32 -4.84 -48.87
C ASP A 684 4.41 -3.39 -48.35
N VAL A 685 3.25 -2.75 -48.17
CA VAL A 685 3.14 -1.39 -47.63
C VAL A 685 3.46 -1.44 -46.12
N PRO A 686 4.30 -0.53 -45.58
CA PRO A 686 4.63 -0.53 -44.16
C PRO A 686 3.39 -0.35 -43.29
N ILE A 687 3.32 -1.10 -42.19
CA ILE A 687 2.16 -1.11 -41.30
C ILE A 687 2.16 0.16 -40.43
N HIS A 688 1.02 0.85 -40.34
CA HIS A 688 0.92 2.05 -39.53
C HIS A 688 0.65 1.71 -38.06
N LEU A 689 1.51 2.17 -37.14
CA LEU A 689 1.37 1.92 -35.71
C LEU A 689 0.29 2.80 -35.07
N GLN A 690 -0.54 2.25 -34.19
CA GLN A 690 -1.58 3.01 -33.49
C GLN A 690 -1.05 3.54 -32.15
N LEU A 691 -1.11 4.86 -31.95
CA LEU A 691 -0.78 5.50 -30.68
C LEU A 691 -1.88 5.23 -29.64
N ILE A 692 -1.58 4.49 -28.57
CA ILE A 692 -2.55 4.06 -27.56
C ILE A 692 -2.41 4.82 -26.25
N ALA A 693 -1.21 5.11 -25.74
CA ALA A 693 -1.06 5.92 -24.54
C ALA A 693 -0.08 7.08 -24.75
N ILE A 694 -0.40 8.21 -24.13
CA ILE A 694 0.42 9.43 -24.07
C ILE A 694 0.49 9.78 -22.60
N ARG A 695 1.70 9.95 -22.06
CA ARG A 695 1.92 10.30 -20.64
C ARG A 695 3.00 11.35 -20.52
N ARG A 696 2.99 12.09 -19.41
CA ARG A 696 4.08 12.98 -19.00
C ARG A 696 4.77 12.39 -17.77
N ILE A 697 6.07 12.17 -17.86
CA ILE A 697 6.91 11.58 -16.81
C ILE A 697 7.75 12.65 -16.12
N GLY A 698 8.11 13.71 -16.85
CA GLY A 698 8.86 14.86 -16.35
C GLY A 698 8.82 16.04 -17.33
N VAL A 699 9.85 16.88 -17.26
CA VAL A 699 10.12 17.97 -18.22
C VAL A 699 11.43 17.75 -18.99
N THR A 700 12.36 16.98 -18.45
CA THR A 700 13.60 16.56 -19.12
C THR A 700 13.38 15.36 -20.06
N PRO A 701 14.25 15.15 -21.07
CA PRO A 701 14.15 14.03 -22.01
C PRO A 701 14.01 12.67 -21.32
N VAL A 702 13.13 11.81 -21.86
CA VAL A 702 12.90 10.46 -21.31
C VAL A 702 13.84 9.44 -21.95
N PHE A 703 14.66 8.77 -21.13
CA PHE A 703 15.49 7.62 -21.52
C PHE A 703 14.86 6.30 -21.05
N LEU A 704 15.02 5.21 -21.80
CA LEU A 704 14.38 3.91 -21.54
C LEU A 704 15.43 2.81 -21.33
N VAL A 705 15.73 2.55 -20.07
CA VAL A 705 16.77 1.58 -19.64
C VAL A 705 16.10 0.27 -19.21
N PRO A 706 16.13 -0.81 -20.02
CA PRO A 706 15.64 -2.11 -19.59
C PRO A 706 16.55 -2.70 -18.49
N LEU A 707 15.97 -3.36 -17.49
CA LEU A 707 16.76 -4.00 -16.42
C LEU A 707 17.48 -5.27 -16.91
N HIS A 708 16.91 -5.96 -17.90
CA HIS A 708 17.39 -7.21 -18.48
C HIS A 708 17.28 -7.13 -20.00
N ASP A 709 18.07 -7.91 -20.73
CA ASP A 709 18.15 -7.83 -22.21
C ASP A 709 16.96 -8.49 -22.94
N SER A 710 15.95 -8.95 -22.20
CA SER A 710 14.75 -9.61 -22.73
C SER A 710 13.63 -8.61 -23.06
N LEU A 711 12.73 -8.97 -23.98
CA LEU A 711 11.63 -8.10 -24.39
C LEU A 711 10.54 -7.93 -23.32
N ASP A 712 10.45 -8.88 -22.38
CA ASP A 712 9.51 -8.89 -21.24
C ASP A 712 10.08 -8.21 -19.98
N ALA A 713 11.28 -7.62 -20.08
CA ALA A 713 11.95 -6.97 -18.95
C ALA A 713 11.22 -5.71 -18.46
N ASP A 714 11.22 -5.53 -17.14
CA ASP A 714 10.90 -4.25 -16.49
C ASP A 714 11.88 -3.15 -17.00
N ILE A 715 11.37 -1.94 -17.22
CA ILE A 715 12.11 -0.81 -17.79
C ILE A 715 12.12 0.38 -16.83
N ILE A 716 13.27 1.03 -16.66
CA ILE A 716 13.36 2.32 -15.99
C ILE A 716 13.23 3.42 -17.04
N ALA A 717 12.17 4.22 -16.94
CA ALA A 717 12.06 5.51 -17.62
C ALA A 717 12.73 6.59 -16.77
N LEU A 718 13.85 7.12 -17.24
CA LEU A 718 14.59 8.19 -16.57
C LEU A 718 14.20 9.55 -17.16
N SER A 719 13.82 10.48 -16.29
CA SER A 719 13.57 11.90 -16.58
C SER A 719 13.91 12.67 -15.29
N ASP A 720 13.12 13.66 -14.86
CA ASP A 720 13.35 14.45 -13.64
C ASP A 720 13.47 13.57 -12.38
N ARG A 721 12.73 12.45 -12.37
CA ARG A 721 12.87 11.33 -11.45
C ARG A 721 12.90 10.02 -12.25
N PRO A 722 13.51 8.95 -11.71
CA PRO A 722 13.39 7.62 -12.28
C PRO A 722 12.02 6.98 -11.98
N TRP A 723 11.43 6.34 -12.99
CA TRP A 723 10.18 5.59 -12.89
C TRP A 723 10.39 4.16 -13.36
N LEU A 724 9.87 3.18 -12.62
CA LEU A 724 9.83 1.78 -13.03
C LEU A 724 8.54 1.49 -13.80
N LEU A 725 8.68 0.93 -14.98
CA LEU A 725 7.63 0.36 -15.82
C LEU A 725 7.70 -1.15 -15.67
N GLN A 726 6.79 -1.73 -14.88
CA GLN A 726 6.74 -3.17 -14.65
C GLN A 726 5.70 -3.84 -15.53
N THR A 727 6.03 -5.01 -16.08
CA THR A 727 5.14 -5.86 -16.87
C THR A 727 4.20 -6.65 -15.94
N ALA A 728 3.23 -5.94 -15.34
CA ALA A 728 2.36 -6.49 -14.30
C ALA A 728 1.20 -7.30 -14.89
N ARG A 729 1.33 -8.64 -14.82
CA ARG A 729 0.40 -9.68 -15.28
C ARG A 729 0.08 -9.60 -16.77
N HIS A 730 -0.62 -8.57 -17.23
CA HIS A 730 -0.93 -8.32 -18.65
C HIS A 730 -0.90 -6.83 -19.05
N SER A 731 -0.43 -5.92 -18.18
CA SER A 731 -0.40 -4.47 -18.45
C SER A 731 0.93 -3.84 -18.03
N LEU A 732 1.25 -2.66 -18.60
CA LEU A 732 2.37 -1.84 -18.10
C LEU A 732 1.92 -1.06 -16.88
N SER A 733 2.51 -1.37 -15.73
CA SER A 733 2.32 -0.61 -14.50
C SER A 733 3.48 0.35 -14.24
N TYR A 734 3.16 1.53 -13.73
CA TYR A 734 4.11 2.62 -13.55
C TYR A 734 4.22 2.94 -12.07
N ALA A 735 5.45 3.01 -11.56
CA ALA A 735 5.74 3.41 -10.18
C ALA A 735 6.95 4.34 -10.17
N SER A 736 6.88 5.46 -9.45
CA SER A 736 8.06 6.27 -9.22
C SER A 736 9.08 5.49 -8.37
N ILE A 737 10.36 5.70 -8.60
CA ILE A 737 11.42 5.16 -7.75
C ILE A 737 11.81 6.27 -6.77
N SER A 738 11.83 6.00 -5.46
CA SER A 738 12.09 7.02 -4.44
C SER A 738 13.61 7.30 -4.30
N PHE A 739 14.18 7.85 -5.37
CA PHE A 739 15.59 8.25 -5.48
C PHE A 739 15.69 9.71 -5.95
N GLN A 740 16.83 10.33 -5.69
CA GLN A 740 17.13 11.71 -6.11
C GLN A 740 17.25 11.81 -7.65
N PRO A 741 17.09 13.01 -8.26
CA PRO A 741 17.25 13.19 -9.71
C PRO A 741 18.61 12.65 -10.19
N ALA A 742 18.57 11.73 -11.14
CA ALA A 742 19.75 11.08 -11.69
C ALA A 742 19.90 11.41 -13.18
N THR A 743 21.14 11.55 -13.63
CA THR A 743 21.46 11.85 -15.03
C THR A 743 21.50 10.60 -15.88
N HIS A 744 21.97 9.48 -15.31
CA HIS A 744 22.12 8.20 -15.98
C HIS A 744 21.78 7.05 -15.04
N VAL A 745 21.32 5.94 -15.62
CA VAL A 745 20.97 4.70 -14.93
C VAL A 745 21.50 3.52 -15.72
N THR A 746 22.09 2.53 -15.03
CA THR A 746 22.59 1.30 -15.68
C THR A 746 22.34 0.09 -14.77
N PRO A 747 21.74 -1.01 -15.26
CA PRO A 747 21.62 -2.24 -14.48
C PRO A 747 22.98 -2.91 -14.33
N VAL A 748 23.34 -3.29 -13.11
CA VAL A 748 24.64 -3.89 -12.78
C VAL A 748 24.40 -5.16 -11.97
N ARG A 749 24.62 -6.32 -12.58
CA ARG A 749 24.60 -7.61 -11.88
C ARG A 749 26.02 -7.95 -11.42
N SER A 750 26.25 -8.06 -10.11
CA SER A 750 27.48 -8.64 -9.56
C SER A 750 27.16 -9.82 -8.62
N VAL A 751 28.18 -10.57 -8.22
CA VAL A 751 28.04 -11.64 -7.22
C VAL A 751 27.51 -11.08 -5.89
N ASP A 752 27.95 -9.89 -5.51
CA ASP A 752 27.55 -9.21 -4.28
C ASP A 752 26.17 -8.55 -4.37
N CYS A 753 25.75 -8.11 -5.56
CA CYS A 753 24.43 -7.51 -5.82
C CYS A 753 23.82 -8.06 -7.12
N PRO A 754 23.05 -9.16 -7.07
CA PRO A 754 22.51 -9.82 -8.27
C PRO A 754 21.44 -8.97 -8.98
N LYS A 755 20.82 -8.01 -8.27
CA LYS A 755 19.85 -7.05 -8.82
C LYS A 755 20.28 -5.59 -8.62
N GLY A 756 21.59 -5.34 -8.70
CA GLY A 756 22.15 -4.00 -8.59
C GLY A 756 21.70 -3.07 -9.73
N ILE A 757 21.54 -1.80 -9.39
CA ILE A 757 21.35 -0.70 -10.34
C ILE A 757 22.33 0.41 -9.95
N LEU A 758 23.02 0.97 -10.94
CA LEU A 758 23.87 2.12 -10.76
C LEU A 758 23.12 3.39 -11.16
N PHE A 759 22.99 4.33 -10.23
CA PHE A 759 22.49 5.67 -10.47
C PHE A 759 23.64 6.69 -10.46
N VAL A 760 23.69 7.56 -11.46
CA VAL A 760 24.61 8.72 -11.49
C VAL A 760 23.85 9.97 -11.08
N ALA A 761 24.09 10.46 -9.85
CA ALA A 761 23.45 11.66 -9.31
C ALA A 761 24.49 12.50 -8.57
N GLU A 762 24.35 13.84 -8.59
CA GLU A 762 25.25 14.76 -7.87
C GLU A 762 26.76 14.48 -8.13
N SER A 763 27.13 14.20 -9.39
CA SER A 763 28.49 13.78 -9.81
C SER A 763 29.07 12.58 -9.05
N SER A 764 28.20 11.75 -8.46
CA SER A 764 28.54 10.57 -7.66
C SER A 764 27.92 9.31 -8.28
N LEU A 765 28.57 8.16 -8.07
CA LEU A 765 28.06 6.85 -8.44
C LEU A 765 27.40 6.22 -7.21
N HIS A 766 26.12 5.86 -7.33
CA HIS A 766 25.36 5.17 -6.29
C HIS A 766 24.97 3.78 -6.78
N LEU A 767 25.53 2.73 -6.17
CA LEU A 767 25.10 1.35 -6.41
C LEU A 767 23.98 1.02 -5.43
N VAL A 768 22.86 0.56 -5.96
CA VAL A 768 21.62 0.39 -5.19
C VAL A 768 20.94 -0.93 -5.54
N GLU A 769 20.09 -1.42 -4.64
CA GLU A 769 19.16 -2.52 -4.92
C GLU A 769 17.70 -2.07 -4.68
N MET A 770 16.78 -2.51 -5.55
CA MET A 770 15.35 -2.21 -5.37
C MET A 770 14.72 -3.18 -4.40
N VAL A 771 14.01 -2.66 -3.40
CA VAL A 771 13.29 -3.48 -2.43
C VAL A 771 11.99 -3.98 -3.07
N HIS A 772 12.03 -5.19 -3.63
CA HIS A 772 10.92 -5.82 -4.35
C HIS A 772 9.79 -6.24 -3.39
N SER A 773 8.90 -5.32 -2.99
CA SER A 773 7.66 -5.72 -2.30
C SER A 773 6.53 -4.69 -2.25
N LYS A 774 6.79 -3.37 -2.29
CA LYS A 774 5.73 -2.36 -2.04
C LYS A 774 5.85 -1.12 -2.92
N ARG A 775 4.71 -0.70 -3.50
CA ARG A 775 4.51 0.62 -4.14
C ARG A 775 4.46 1.78 -3.13
N LEU A 776 4.22 1.48 -1.86
CA LEU A 776 4.26 2.43 -0.76
C LEU A 776 5.45 2.08 0.15
N ASN A 777 6.41 2.98 0.24
CA ASN A 777 7.51 2.90 1.18
C ASN A 777 7.06 3.37 2.56
N VAL A 778 7.32 2.57 3.61
CA VAL A 778 6.89 2.84 4.98
C VAL A 778 8.09 2.79 5.93
N GLN A 779 8.55 3.96 6.36
CA GLN A 779 9.63 4.11 7.34
C GLN A 779 9.02 4.24 8.75
N LYS A 780 9.44 3.37 9.69
CA LYS A 780 8.92 3.35 11.07
C LYS A 780 9.87 4.05 12.05
N PHE A 781 9.35 4.98 12.84
CA PHE A 781 10.03 5.56 14.00
C PHE A 781 9.31 5.16 15.29
N GLN A 782 10.04 4.54 16.22
CA GLN A 782 9.49 4.17 17.52
C GLN A 782 9.50 5.41 18.43
N LEU A 783 8.31 5.94 18.73
CA LEU A 783 8.18 7.09 19.64
C LEU A 783 7.86 6.71 21.08
N GLY A 784 7.39 5.48 21.33
CA GLY A 784 6.85 5.08 22.62
C GLY A 784 5.48 5.72 22.90
N GLY A 785 4.67 5.06 23.74
CA GLY A 785 3.28 5.44 23.96
C GLY A 785 2.42 5.30 22.70
N THR A 786 1.20 5.84 22.73
CA THR A 786 0.29 5.86 21.57
C THR A 786 0.32 7.25 20.94
N PRO A 787 0.85 7.43 19.71
CA PRO A 787 0.79 8.73 19.03
C PRO A 787 -0.67 9.01 18.61
N ARG A 788 -1.24 10.11 19.06
CA ARG A 788 -2.67 10.46 18.87
C ARG A 788 -2.92 11.49 17.78
N LYS A 789 -2.04 12.49 17.64
CA LYS A 789 -2.17 13.56 16.64
C LYS A 789 -0.81 14.07 16.19
N VAL A 790 -0.65 14.40 14.91
CA VAL A 790 0.60 14.92 14.32
C VAL A 790 0.35 16.20 13.55
N LEU A 791 1.24 17.18 13.72
CA LEU A 791 1.25 18.44 12.98
C LEU A 791 2.67 18.76 12.53
N TYR A 792 2.81 19.48 11.42
CA TYR A 792 4.10 20.00 10.96
C TYR A 792 4.21 21.50 11.28
N HIS A 793 5.30 21.89 11.93
CA HIS A 793 5.58 23.28 12.27
C HIS A 793 6.55 23.88 11.23
N SER A 794 6.04 24.73 10.35
CA SER A 794 6.76 25.22 9.17
C SER A 794 8.02 26.05 9.50
N GLU A 795 8.01 26.77 10.64
CA GLU A 795 9.11 27.67 11.03
C GLU A 795 10.33 26.89 11.56
N SER A 796 10.10 25.84 12.34
CA SER A 796 11.19 24.98 12.85
C SER A 796 11.52 23.81 11.95
N ARG A 797 10.65 23.48 10.98
CA ARG A 797 10.69 22.26 10.14
C ARG A 797 10.67 20.97 10.97
N LEU A 798 9.99 20.99 12.10
CA LEU A 798 9.84 19.83 13.00
C LEU A 798 8.39 19.35 13.04
N LEU A 799 8.21 18.08 13.39
CA LEU A 799 6.91 17.52 13.71
C LEU A 799 6.57 17.77 15.17
N VAL A 800 5.32 18.12 15.43
CA VAL A 800 4.72 18.19 16.76
C VAL A 800 3.79 16.99 16.88
N VAL A 801 4.11 16.06 17.80
CA VAL A 801 3.32 14.84 18.01
C VAL A 801 2.77 14.82 19.44
N MET A 802 1.49 14.53 19.58
CA MET A 802 0.84 14.32 20.88
C MET A 802 0.80 12.81 21.15
N ARG A 803 1.32 12.36 22.30
CA ARG A 803 1.34 10.95 22.70
C ARG A 803 0.52 10.72 23.96
N THR A 804 0.01 9.49 24.11
CA THR A 804 -0.66 9.01 25.32
C THR A 804 -0.05 7.68 25.77
N ASP A 805 0.58 7.71 26.94
CA ASP A 805 0.98 6.53 27.70
C ASP A 805 -0.20 6.03 28.55
N LEU A 806 -0.40 4.71 28.57
CA LEU A 806 -1.29 4.03 29.51
C LEU A 806 -0.42 3.27 30.51
N LYS A 807 -0.24 3.81 31.72
CA LYS A 807 0.51 3.15 32.80
C LYS A 807 -0.49 2.62 33.81
N ILE A 808 -0.36 1.35 34.19
CA ILE A 808 -1.19 0.80 35.26
C ILE A 808 -0.63 1.28 36.60
N SER A 809 -1.50 1.75 37.49
CA SER A 809 -1.04 2.25 38.79
C SER A 809 -0.40 1.11 39.61
N PRO A 810 0.65 1.38 40.41
CA PRO A 810 1.24 0.37 41.30
C PRO A 810 0.26 -0.12 42.39
N SER A 811 -0.86 0.59 42.61
CA SER A 811 -1.97 0.17 43.46
C SER A 811 -2.95 -0.80 42.81
N GLY A 812 -2.84 -1.07 41.49
CA GLY A 812 -3.78 -1.91 40.74
C GLY A 812 -5.21 -1.36 40.62
N SER A 813 -5.45 -0.14 41.11
CA SER A 813 -6.78 0.46 41.29
C SER A 813 -7.23 1.36 40.13
N GLY A 814 -6.52 1.32 38.99
CA GLY A 814 -6.88 2.07 37.78
C GLY A 814 -5.75 2.18 36.75
N LEU A 815 -6.13 2.48 35.50
CA LEU A 815 -5.19 2.92 34.46
C LEU A 815 -4.93 4.42 34.64
N LEU A 816 -3.68 4.79 34.90
CA LEU A 816 -3.24 6.19 34.93
C LEU A 816 -2.73 6.56 33.54
N SER A 817 -3.59 7.23 32.77
CA SER A 817 -3.22 7.81 31.48
C SER A 817 -2.36 9.06 31.69
N SER A 818 -1.15 9.05 31.12
CA SER A 818 -0.27 10.22 31.03
C SER A 818 -0.18 10.62 29.56
N SER A 819 -0.25 11.91 29.26
CA SER A 819 -0.07 12.40 27.88
C SER A 819 1.00 13.49 27.82
N ASP A 820 1.70 13.56 26.70
CA ASP A 820 2.72 14.57 26.44
C ASP A 820 2.70 15.05 24.99
N VAL A 821 3.35 16.19 24.75
CA VAL A 821 3.61 16.72 23.40
C VAL A 821 5.11 16.70 23.16
N CYS A 822 5.53 16.17 22.03
CA CYS A 822 6.92 16.10 21.63
C CYS A 822 7.22 16.82 20.31
N LEU A 823 8.41 17.41 20.24
CA LEU A 823 9.07 17.82 19.00
C LEU A 823 9.91 16.66 18.48
N VAL A 824 9.64 16.23 17.26
CA VAL A 824 10.30 15.12 16.58
C VAL A 824 10.93 15.63 15.28
N ASP A 825 12.18 15.24 15.03
CA ASP A 825 12.81 15.47 13.72
C ASP A 825 12.22 14.50 12.68
N PRO A 826 11.60 14.99 11.58
CA PRO A 826 11.01 14.14 10.54
C PRO A 826 12.02 13.26 9.77
N LEU A 827 13.33 13.54 9.80
CA LEU A 827 14.33 12.71 9.10
C LEU A 827 14.84 11.54 9.94
N SER A 828 15.27 11.81 11.17
CA SER A 828 15.82 10.80 12.07
C SER A 828 14.77 10.11 12.96
N GLY A 829 13.58 10.71 13.10
CA GLY A 829 12.60 10.30 14.10
C GLY A 829 13.01 10.63 15.54
N SER A 830 14.09 11.38 15.73
CA SER A 830 14.63 11.65 17.07
C SER A 830 13.78 12.64 17.86
N LEU A 831 13.66 12.38 19.17
CA LEU A 831 12.94 13.22 20.12
C LEU A 831 13.82 14.39 20.58
N ILE A 832 13.46 15.62 20.19
CA ILE A 832 14.20 16.84 20.57
C ILE A 832 13.76 17.33 21.95
N LYS A 833 12.44 17.43 22.18
CA LYS A 833 11.90 17.88 23.47
C LYS A 833 10.48 17.37 23.70
N SER A 834 10.16 16.95 24.92
CA SER A 834 8.79 16.69 25.38
C SER A 834 8.32 17.70 26.43
N TYR A 835 7.00 17.91 26.47
CA TYR A 835 6.26 18.65 27.50
C TYR A 835 5.14 17.74 28.03
N PRO A 836 5.22 17.22 29.27
CA PRO A 836 4.19 16.38 29.86
C PRO A 836 3.02 17.22 30.40
N PHE A 837 1.79 16.69 30.31
CA PHE A 837 0.61 17.29 30.95
C PHE A 837 0.51 16.92 32.44
N GLY A 838 -0.49 17.49 33.13
CA GLY A 838 -0.77 17.17 34.53
C GLY A 838 -1.11 15.68 34.75
N PRO A 839 -0.92 15.15 35.98
CA PRO A 839 -1.27 13.76 36.29
C PRO A 839 -2.78 13.53 36.11
N GLY A 840 -3.13 12.57 35.24
CA GLY A 840 -4.51 12.30 34.85
C GLY A 840 -5.05 13.17 33.71
N GLU A 841 -4.28 14.13 33.20
CA GLU A 841 -4.66 14.89 32.01
C GLU A 841 -4.32 14.12 30.72
N THR A 842 -5.33 13.92 29.88
CA THR A 842 -5.20 13.28 28.57
C THR A 842 -5.30 14.30 27.45
N GLY A 843 -4.38 14.24 26.49
CA GLY A 843 -4.48 15.02 25.26
C GLY A 843 -5.59 14.47 24.36
N LYS A 844 -6.45 15.35 23.84
CA LYS A 844 -7.55 14.99 22.93
C LYS A 844 -7.44 15.71 21.60
N SER A 845 -7.22 17.02 21.64
CA SER A 845 -7.02 17.86 20.45
C SER A 845 -5.74 18.67 20.52
N MET A 846 -5.17 18.95 19.36
CA MET A 846 -3.96 19.76 19.20
C MET A 846 -4.02 20.46 17.84
N GLN A 847 -3.70 21.75 17.76
CA GLN A 847 -3.75 22.51 16.52
C GLN A 847 -2.79 23.70 16.57
N LEU A 848 -2.11 23.99 15.45
CA LEU A 848 -1.32 25.21 15.30
C LEU A 848 -2.24 26.38 14.90
N VAL A 849 -2.07 27.51 15.57
CA VAL A 849 -2.80 28.76 15.32
C VAL A 849 -1.79 29.89 15.17
N LYS A 850 -1.92 30.69 14.12
CA LYS A 850 -1.07 31.85 13.85
C LYS A 850 -1.51 33.03 14.73
N VAL A 851 -0.56 33.74 15.30
CA VAL A 851 -0.78 34.93 16.14
C VAL A 851 0.19 36.01 15.66
N GLY A 852 -0.31 36.93 14.83
CA GLY A 852 0.53 37.88 14.10
C GLY A 852 1.50 37.14 13.16
N ASN A 853 2.79 37.17 13.48
CA ASN A 853 3.86 36.50 12.72
C ASN A 853 4.36 35.20 13.37
N GLU A 854 3.91 34.84 14.57
CA GLU A 854 4.36 33.63 15.28
C GLU A 854 3.29 32.52 15.20
N GLN A 855 3.71 31.26 15.19
CA GLN A 855 2.81 30.12 15.37
C GLN A 855 2.79 29.63 16.82
N VAL A 856 1.58 29.37 17.33
CA VAL A 856 1.33 28.95 18.71
C VAL A 856 0.52 27.66 18.70
N LEU A 857 0.91 26.72 19.55
CA LEU A 857 0.24 25.43 19.67
C LEU A 857 -0.89 25.52 20.70
N VAL A 858 -2.11 25.23 20.27
CA VAL A 858 -3.28 25.13 21.15
C VAL A 858 -3.62 23.65 21.34
N VAL A 859 -3.74 23.22 22.60
CA VAL A 859 -3.99 21.83 23.00
C VAL A 859 -5.24 21.76 23.87
N GLY A 860 -6.18 20.88 23.52
CA GLY A 860 -7.32 20.51 24.35
C GLY A 860 -7.08 19.21 25.09
N THR A 861 -7.29 19.23 26.41
CA THR A 861 -7.13 18.07 27.30
C THR A 861 -8.42 17.72 28.06
N SER A 862 -8.46 16.51 28.63
CA SER A 862 -9.49 16.05 29.58
C SER A 862 -8.85 15.59 30.89
N GLN A 863 -9.44 15.97 32.03
CA GLN A 863 -8.93 15.72 33.39
C GLN A 863 -9.50 14.47 34.06
N SER A 864 -10.41 13.74 33.41
CA SER A 864 -11.08 12.56 33.98
C SER A 864 -10.81 11.30 33.15
N ALA A 865 -10.64 10.17 33.83
CA ALA A 865 -10.55 8.84 33.20
C ALA A 865 -11.91 8.26 32.76
N GLY A 866 -13.02 8.93 33.10
CA GLY A 866 -14.36 8.66 32.56
C GLY A 866 -14.46 8.99 31.07
N ARG A 867 -15.59 8.67 30.44
CA ARG A 867 -15.76 8.91 29.00
C ARG A 867 -16.02 10.41 28.78
N PRO A 868 -15.74 10.98 27.60
CA PRO A 868 -16.25 12.31 27.28
C PRO A 868 -17.70 12.25 26.74
N ILE A 869 -18.15 11.08 26.29
CA ILE A 869 -19.45 10.86 25.65
C ILE A 869 -20.19 9.73 26.37
N MET A 870 -21.40 10.02 26.85
CA MET A 870 -22.32 9.02 27.40
C MET A 870 -22.96 8.16 26.29
N PRO A 871 -23.42 6.92 26.55
CA PRO A 871 -24.14 6.11 25.57
C PRO A 871 -25.41 6.75 24.98
N SER A 872 -25.98 7.77 25.65
CA SER A 872 -27.09 8.60 25.13
C SER A 872 -26.68 9.52 23.98
N GLY A 873 -25.39 9.79 23.82
CA GLY A 873 -24.80 10.85 22.97
C GLY A 873 -24.53 12.17 23.70
N GLU A 874 -24.91 12.27 24.98
CA GLU A 874 -24.70 13.47 25.79
C GLU A 874 -23.26 13.59 26.30
N ALA A 875 -22.85 14.81 26.65
CA ALA A 875 -21.53 15.06 27.21
C ALA A 875 -21.48 14.60 28.68
N GLU A 876 -20.53 13.73 29.02
CA GLU A 876 -20.26 13.37 30.42
C GLU A 876 -19.71 14.60 31.17
N SER A 877 -19.96 14.71 32.48
CA SER A 877 -19.54 15.83 33.33
C SER A 877 -18.02 15.88 33.62
N SER A 878 -17.21 15.42 32.67
CA SER A 878 -15.77 15.57 32.59
C SER A 878 -15.36 17.05 32.62
N LYS A 879 -14.20 17.35 33.21
CA LYS A 879 -13.57 18.68 33.09
C LYS A 879 -12.51 18.62 32.00
N GLY A 880 -12.47 19.64 31.15
CA GLY A 880 -11.40 19.84 30.17
C GLY A 880 -10.48 20.98 30.57
N SER A 881 -9.28 21.00 30.00
CA SER A 881 -8.42 22.19 29.98
C SER A 881 -8.04 22.55 28.56
N LEU A 882 -7.89 23.84 28.31
CA LEU A 882 -7.33 24.39 27.08
C LEU A 882 -5.97 25.00 27.42
N LEU A 883 -4.91 24.43 26.84
CA LEU A 883 -3.52 24.86 26.99
C LEU A 883 -3.07 25.59 25.73
N VAL A 884 -2.22 26.60 25.90
CA VAL A 884 -1.58 27.34 24.81
C VAL A 884 -0.07 27.35 25.06
N LEU A 885 0.70 26.77 24.15
CA LEU A 885 2.15 26.61 24.23
C LEU A 885 2.82 27.35 23.05
N SER A 886 3.80 28.21 23.33
CA SER A 886 4.67 28.79 22.30
C SER A 886 5.88 27.89 22.06
N ILE A 887 6.34 27.79 20.81
CA ILE A 887 7.50 27.01 20.38
C ILE A 887 8.65 28.00 20.16
N ILE A 888 9.54 28.13 21.15
CA ILE A 888 10.54 29.19 21.18
C ILE A 888 11.94 28.64 20.93
N HIS A 889 12.71 29.38 20.15
CA HIS A 889 14.12 29.12 19.89
C HIS A 889 14.98 29.61 21.06
N ALA A 890 15.78 28.73 21.68
CA ALA A 890 16.62 29.11 22.81
C ALA A 890 17.82 29.97 22.35
N LYS A 891 17.66 31.30 22.34
CA LYS A 891 18.79 32.24 22.22
C LYS A 891 19.67 32.13 23.46
N ARG A 892 20.99 32.02 23.25
CA ARG A 892 22.00 32.06 24.31
C ARG A 892 22.29 33.54 24.60
N ASP A 893 21.68 34.10 25.64
CA ASP A 893 21.85 35.53 25.97
C ASP A 893 23.28 35.85 26.41
N SER A 894 24.04 36.49 25.51
CA SER A 894 25.38 36.99 25.77
C SER A 894 25.35 38.46 26.18
N SER A 895 24.80 38.78 27.36
CA SER A 895 25.03 40.07 28.01
C SER A 895 24.92 39.98 29.53
N SER A 896 26.04 40.24 30.20
CA SER A 896 26.13 40.38 31.65
C SER A 896 25.31 41.56 32.18
N ASN A 897 24.68 41.39 33.34
CA ASN A 897 24.77 42.42 34.38
C ASN A 897 24.64 41.83 35.79
N SER A 898 25.52 42.28 36.67
CA SER A 898 25.70 41.79 38.04
C SER A 898 25.11 42.74 39.07
N SER A 899 24.35 42.21 40.03
CA SER A 899 24.31 42.77 41.41
C SER A 899 23.65 41.82 42.41
N ASN A 900 24.44 41.36 43.39
CA ASN A 900 24.16 41.27 44.85
C ASN A 900 22.69 41.33 45.33
N SER A 901 22.22 40.56 46.33
CA SER A 901 22.92 39.84 47.41
C SER A 901 21.94 38.94 48.21
N GLY A 902 22.45 37.98 49.00
CA GLY A 902 21.67 37.28 50.05
C GLY A 902 22.14 35.86 50.37
N SER A 903 22.80 35.66 51.53
CA SER A 903 23.13 34.33 52.12
C SER A 903 21.87 33.62 52.65
N SER A 904 21.82 32.30 52.93
CA SER A 904 22.77 31.37 53.60
C SER A 904 22.57 29.91 53.11
N SER A 905 23.63 29.09 52.92
CA SER A 905 24.33 28.21 53.89
C SER A 905 23.44 27.05 54.43
N GLN A 906 23.86 25.78 54.57
CA GLN A 906 25.18 25.20 54.95
C GLN A 906 25.29 23.67 54.69
N TYR A 907 26.52 23.15 54.47
CA TYR A 907 27.03 21.76 54.66
C TYR A 907 26.36 20.55 53.93
N SER A 908 27.05 19.44 53.56
CA SER A 908 28.49 19.09 53.50
C SER A 908 28.73 17.85 52.62
N SER A 909 29.82 17.81 51.85
CA SER A 909 30.38 16.61 51.17
C SER A 909 31.31 15.82 52.15
N PRO A 910 31.92 14.63 51.85
CA PRO A 910 32.86 14.46 50.71
C PRO A 910 33.16 13.01 50.15
N LEU A 911 33.91 12.97 49.01
CA LEU A 911 34.92 11.94 48.61
C LEU A 911 34.47 10.48 48.31
N ARG A 912 35.06 9.69 47.38
CA ARG A 912 36.05 9.90 46.28
C ARG A 912 36.10 8.63 45.39
N ASP A 913 36.36 8.75 44.08
CA ASP A 913 37.53 8.15 43.39
C ASP A 913 37.48 8.24 41.84
N GLN A 914 38.66 8.50 41.27
CA GLN A 914 39.06 8.58 39.85
C GLN A 914 40.43 7.87 39.75
N PRO A 915 40.79 7.22 38.62
CA PRO A 915 41.45 7.89 37.46
C PRO A 915 40.83 7.49 36.10
N SER A 916 40.90 8.25 34.99
CA SER A 916 42.06 8.79 34.22
C SER A 916 42.91 7.68 33.54
N CYS A 917 43.51 7.82 32.36
CA CYS A 917 43.69 8.95 31.42
C CYS A 917 43.76 8.36 29.97
N SER A 918 44.07 9.00 28.83
CA SER A 918 44.71 10.30 28.51
C SER A 918 44.28 10.84 27.11
N ARG A 919 45.21 11.42 26.32
CA ARG A 919 45.14 11.94 24.94
C ARG A 919 46.55 11.94 24.34
N LEU A 920 46.68 12.05 23.01
CA LEU A 920 47.80 12.76 22.35
C LEU A 920 47.29 13.56 21.13
N CYS A 921 47.79 14.79 20.98
CA CYS A 921 47.70 15.63 19.77
C CYS A 921 48.97 15.39 18.90
N GLY A 922 49.13 15.82 17.65
CA GLY A 922 48.33 16.59 16.69
C GLY A 922 49.26 17.37 15.73
N SER A 923 48.81 17.75 14.53
CA SER A 923 49.44 18.82 13.72
C SER A 923 48.41 19.48 12.80
N LEU A 924 48.70 20.71 12.35
CA LEU A 924 47.84 21.56 11.54
C LEU A 924 48.19 21.46 10.05
N ASP A 925 47.22 21.74 9.17
CA ASP A 925 47.29 22.79 8.14
C ASP A 925 45.95 22.87 7.33
N ASP A 926 45.24 23.98 7.54
CA ASP A 926 44.28 24.75 6.73
C ASP A 926 43.23 24.12 5.75
N ASP A 927 41.96 24.33 6.13
CA ASP A 927 40.83 24.87 5.33
C ASP A 927 40.39 24.26 3.97
N ILE A 928 39.41 23.34 4.04
CA ILE A 928 38.07 23.58 3.45
C ILE A 928 37.02 23.19 4.50
N CYS A 929 36.16 24.13 4.88
CA CYS A 929 35.32 24.01 6.09
C CYS A 929 34.02 23.22 5.84
N ASP A 930 33.82 22.13 6.58
CA ASP A 930 32.53 21.44 6.70
C ASP A 930 31.46 22.36 7.35
N GLU A 931 30.27 22.46 6.74
CA GLU A 931 29.08 23.02 7.41
C GLU A 931 28.52 22.04 8.46
N LEU A 932 29.28 21.81 9.54
CA LEU A 932 28.81 21.12 10.73
C LEU A 932 27.74 21.98 11.43
N LYS A 933 26.48 21.76 11.06
CA LYS A 933 25.31 22.37 11.67
C LYS A 933 25.27 22.07 13.17
N GLU A 934 25.55 23.08 14.01
CA GLU A 934 25.21 23.04 15.43
C GLU A 934 23.67 23.00 15.60
N TRP A 935 23.15 21.95 16.23
CA TRP A 935 21.71 21.80 16.47
C TRP A 935 21.27 22.74 17.60
N LYS A 936 20.55 23.81 17.25
CA LYS A 936 20.02 24.80 18.18
C LYS A 936 18.72 24.30 18.83
N GLU A 937 18.66 24.28 20.16
CA GLU A 937 17.53 23.70 20.91
C GLU A 937 16.23 24.53 20.80
N TRP A 938 15.16 23.90 20.32
CA TRP A 938 13.78 24.41 20.41
C TRP A 938 13.10 23.94 21.70
N LYS A 939 12.29 24.80 22.34
CA LYS A 939 11.64 24.51 23.63
C LYS A 939 10.18 24.98 23.65
N PHE A 940 9.33 24.22 24.34
CA PHE A 940 7.96 24.64 24.65
C PHE A 940 7.96 25.61 25.84
N GLN A 941 7.25 26.73 25.72
CA GLN A 941 6.87 27.59 26.84
C GLN A 941 5.34 27.58 26.98
N GLN A 942 4.83 27.20 28.15
CA GLN A 942 3.41 27.35 28.45
C GLN A 942 3.07 28.83 28.63
N VAL A 943 2.05 29.27 27.89
CA VAL A 943 1.66 30.69 27.80
C VAL A 943 0.31 30.95 28.48
N PHE A 944 -0.67 30.08 28.28
CA PHE A 944 -2.02 30.23 28.85
C PHE A 944 -2.65 28.87 29.16
N GLN A 945 -3.50 28.84 30.19
CA GLN A 945 -4.31 27.67 30.57
C GLN A 945 -5.66 28.14 31.09
N THR A 946 -6.74 27.46 30.68
CA THR A 946 -8.09 27.67 31.24
C THR A 946 -8.85 26.36 31.32
N THR A 947 -9.68 26.19 32.35
CA THR A 947 -10.54 25.02 32.55
C THR A 947 -11.91 25.23 31.93
N LEU A 948 -12.45 24.18 31.30
CA LEU A 948 -13.73 24.20 30.59
C LEU A 948 -14.69 23.12 31.11
N PRO A 949 -16.01 23.37 31.09
CA PRO A 949 -17.01 22.36 31.36
C PRO A 949 -17.11 21.40 30.15
N GLY A 950 -16.73 20.14 30.34
CA GLY A 950 -16.60 19.15 29.28
C GLY A 950 -15.17 19.00 28.76
N ALA A 951 -14.82 17.79 28.31
CA ALA A 951 -13.56 17.50 27.63
C ALA A 951 -13.40 18.27 26.30
N VAL A 952 -12.18 18.73 25.99
CA VAL A 952 -11.89 19.55 24.80
C VAL A 952 -11.52 18.67 23.59
N LEU A 953 -12.54 18.19 22.87
CA LEU A 953 -12.38 17.16 21.83
C LEU A 953 -11.82 17.66 20.49
N ALA A 954 -12.13 18.90 20.09
CA ALA A 954 -11.64 19.50 18.84
C ALA A 954 -11.27 20.98 19.02
N VAL A 955 -10.23 21.40 18.29
CA VAL A 955 -9.74 22.78 18.19
C VAL A 955 -9.40 23.07 16.73
N CYS A 956 -9.79 24.24 16.22
CA CYS A 956 -9.61 24.63 14.82
C CYS A 956 -9.30 26.14 14.69
N PRO A 957 -8.36 26.60 13.85
CA PRO A 957 -8.16 28.03 13.59
C PRO A 957 -9.38 28.64 12.87
N TYR A 958 -9.57 29.96 13.00
CA TYR A 958 -10.66 30.68 12.34
C TYR A 958 -10.24 32.12 11.95
N LEU A 959 -10.38 32.46 10.66
CA LEU A 959 -10.07 33.79 10.11
C LEU A 959 -8.68 34.37 10.50
N GLU A 960 -7.67 33.51 10.68
CA GLU A 960 -6.29 33.83 11.15
C GLU A 960 -6.14 34.62 12.49
N ARG A 961 -7.25 35.04 13.13
CA ARG A 961 -7.26 35.83 14.37
C ARG A 961 -7.94 35.14 15.55
N TYR A 962 -8.86 34.25 15.22
CA TYR A 962 -9.67 33.50 16.16
C TYR A 962 -9.30 32.03 16.10
N PHE A 963 -9.73 31.29 17.11
CA PHE A 963 -9.78 29.83 17.06
C PHE A 963 -11.03 29.34 17.77
N LEU A 964 -11.52 28.20 17.30
CA LEU A 964 -12.67 27.51 17.86
C LEU A 964 -12.17 26.40 18.77
N ALA A 965 -12.86 26.22 19.90
CA ALA A 965 -12.68 25.07 20.78
C ALA A 965 -14.04 24.49 21.13
N SER A 966 -14.22 23.17 20.96
CA SER A 966 -15.38 22.46 21.50
C SER A 966 -15.07 21.98 22.91
N ALA A 967 -16.00 22.14 23.86
CA ALA A 967 -15.98 21.41 25.13
C ALA A 967 -17.35 20.74 25.33
N GLY A 968 -17.39 19.41 25.32
CA GLY A 968 -18.64 18.66 25.31
C GLY A 968 -19.56 19.07 24.14
N ASN A 969 -20.77 19.54 24.46
CA ASN A 969 -21.77 20.05 23.50
C ASN A 969 -21.76 21.59 23.34
N ILE A 970 -20.64 22.24 23.66
CA ILE A 970 -20.51 23.71 23.62
C ILE A 970 -19.36 24.10 22.69
N LEU A 971 -19.66 24.96 21.71
CA LEU A 971 -18.71 25.58 20.80
C LEU A 971 -18.31 26.96 21.33
N TYR A 972 -17.00 27.18 21.54
CA TYR A 972 -16.43 28.44 21.99
C TYR A 972 -15.67 29.12 20.87
N VAL A 973 -15.86 30.44 20.73
CA VAL A 973 -15.01 31.30 19.88
C VAL A 973 -14.03 32.04 20.78
N TYR A 974 -12.73 31.80 20.58
CA TYR A 974 -11.62 32.47 21.24
C TYR A 974 -10.83 33.32 20.25
N GLY A 975 -10.14 34.33 20.75
CA GLY A 975 -9.17 35.11 19.97
C GLY A 975 -8.10 35.74 20.87
N PHE A 976 -6.99 36.11 20.26
CA PHE A 976 -5.85 36.73 20.94
C PHE A 976 -6.04 38.26 20.95
N LEU A 977 -5.92 38.88 22.12
CA LEU A 977 -6.10 40.33 22.25
C LEU A 977 -4.78 41.05 21.92
N ASN A 978 -4.81 41.92 20.92
CA ASN A 978 -3.64 42.67 20.41
C ASN A 978 -2.50 41.73 19.93
N ASP A 979 -2.85 40.61 19.29
CA ASP A 979 -1.93 39.58 18.79
C ASP A 979 -0.90 39.11 19.84
N ASN A 980 -1.27 39.17 21.13
CA ASN A 980 -0.43 38.68 22.22
C ASN A 980 -0.91 37.28 22.64
N PRO A 981 -0.05 36.24 22.54
CA PRO A 981 -0.44 34.87 22.86
C PRO A 981 -0.83 34.66 24.33
N GLN A 982 -0.35 35.52 25.24
CA GLN A 982 -0.70 35.50 26.67
C GLN A 982 -2.12 36.00 26.96
N ARG A 983 -2.77 36.72 26.03
CA ARG A 983 -4.05 37.42 26.26
C ARG A 983 -5.20 36.82 25.47
N VAL A 984 -5.49 35.54 25.73
CA VAL A 984 -6.64 34.84 25.15
C VAL A 984 -7.95 35.35 25.75
N LYS A 985 -8.94 35.66 24.90
CA LYS A 985 -10.28 36.08 25.33
C LYS A 985 -11.37 35.27 24.61
N LYS A 986 -12.41 34.89 25.36
CA LYS A 986 -13.66 34.32 24.80
C LYS A 986 -14.53 35.44 24.22
N PHE A 987 -15.00 35.25 22.98
CA PHE A 987 -15.87 36.19 22.27
C PHE A 987 -17.32 35.72 22.23
N ALA A 988 -17.56 34.44 21.91
CA ALA A 988 -18.90 33.90 21.72
C ALA A 988 -19.04 32.45 22.23
N LEU A 989 -20.28 31.97 22.28
CA LEU A 989 -20.65 30.60 22.66
C LEU A 989 -21.85 30.15 21.83
N GLY A 990 -21.77 28.95 21.26
CA GLY A 990 -22.88 28.20 20.69
C GLY A 990 -23.06 26.89 21.46
N LYS A 991 -24.26 26.32 21.46
CA LYS A 991 -24.56 25.03 22.10
C LYS A 991 -25.24 24.11 21.11
N THR A 992 -24.69 22.90 20.93
CA THR A 992 -25.29 21.82 20.16
C THR A 992 -26.14 20.92 21.07
N ARG A 993 -26.85 19.95 20.49
CA ARG A 993 -27.65 18.99 21.28
C ARG A 993 -26.74 17.93 21.91
N PHE A 994 -25.87 17.36 21.09
CA PHE A 994 -25.00 16.25 21.45
C PHE A 994 -23.53 16.67 21.50
N THR A 995 -22.66 15.78 21.94
CA THR A 995 -21.23 16.10 22.05
C THR A 995 -20.59 16.31 20.68
N ILE A 996 -19.86 17.42 20.53
CA ILE A 996 -19.10 17.77 19.32
C ILE A 996 -17.86 16.88 19.24
N THR A 997 -17.69 16.13 18.14
CA THR A 997 -16.55 15.25 17.92
C THR A 997 -15.44 15.91 17.11
N CYS A 998 -15.79 16.66 16.07
CA CYS A 998 -14.83 17.31 15.16
C CYS A 998 -15.28 18.72 14.76
N LEU A 999 -14.30 19.59 14.45
CA LEU A 999 -14.51 20.96 13.98
C LEU A 999 -13.63 21.24 12.78
N THR A 1000 -14.21 21.72 11.69
CA THR A 1000 -13.46 22.30 10.57
C THR A 1000 -14.02 23.65 10.14
N THR A 1001 -13.17 24.49 9.58
CA THR A 1001 -13.52 25.87 9.19
C THR A 1001 -13.00 26.15 7.79
N ARG A 1002 -13.71 27.02 7.05
CA ARG A 1002 -13.21 27.58 5.80
C ARG A 1002 -13.83 28.96 5.57
N PHE A 1003 -12.98 29.98 5.56
CA PHE A 1003 -13.39 31.38 5.61
C PHE A 1003 -14.44 31.61 6.70
N ASN A 1004 -15.65 32.08 6.36
CA ASN A 1004 -16.72 32.39 7.31
C ASN A 1004 -17.62 31.19 7.68
N ARG A 1005 -17.37 29.99 7.13
CA ARG A 1005 -18.20 28.81 7.44
C ARG A 1005 -17.50 27.86 8.39
N ILE A 1006 -18.26 27.39 9.36
CA ILE A 1006 -17.85 26.47 10.42
C ILE A 1006 -18.66 25.19 10.25
N ALA A 1007 -17.98 24.06 10.09
CA ALA A 1007 -18.57 22.73 10.10
C ALA A 1007 -18.34 22.08 11.47
N VAL A 1008 -19.42 21.65 12.11
CA VAL A 1008 -19.44 21.02 13.42
C VAL A 1008 -19.97 19.59 13.24
N GLY A 1009 -19.16 18.59 13.57
CA GLY A 1009 -19.62 17.20 13.62
C GLY A 1009 -20.09 16.86 15.03
N ASP A 1010 -21.36 16.49 15.17
CA ASP A 1010 -21.92 15.96 16.41
C ASP A 1010 -21.82 14.42 16.41
N CYS A 1011 -21.77 13.81 17.60
CA CYS A 1011 -21.70 12.36 17.73
C CYS A 1011 -22.98 11.60 17.31
N ARG A 1012 -24.06 12.29 16.90
CA ARG A 1012 -25.37 11.67 16.60
C ARG A 1012 -26.21 12.40 15.55
N ASP A 1013 -26.35 13.73 15.63
CA ASP A 1013 -27.17 14.53 14.71
C ASP A 1013 -26.43 14.87 13.38
N GLY A 1014 -25.31 14.21 13.10
CA GLY A 1014 -24.54 14.40 11.86
C GLY A 1014 -23.71 15.68 11.85
N ILE A 1015 -23.59 16.32 10.68
CA ILE A 1015 -22.88 17.59 10.50
C ILE A 1015 -23.83 18.80 10.55
N LEU A 1016 -23.40 19.85 11.24
CA LEU A 1016 -24.11 21.13 11.36
C LEU A 1016 -23.25 22.25 10.80
N PHE A 1017 -23.83 23.14 10.00
CA PHE A 1017 -23.14 24.34 9.50
C PHE A 1017 -23.48 25.56 10.34
N TYR A 1018 -22.46 26.28 10.79
CA TYR A 1018 -22.55 27.52 11.53
C TYR A 1018 -21.84 28.67 10.79
N SER A 1019 -22.29 29.89 11.07
CA SER A 1019 -21.64 31.15 10.70
C SER A 1019 -21.42 31.98 11.97
N TYR A 1020 -20.32 32.75 12.02
CA TYR A 1020 -20.02 33.64 13.13
C TYR A 1020 -20.20 35.10 12.70
N GLN A 1021 -21.18 35.78 13.27
CA GLN A 1021 -21.37 37.22 13.07
C GLN A 1021 -20.52 37.98 14.09
N GLU A 1022 -19.47 38.65 13.61
CA GLU A 1022 -18.51 39.37 14.46
C GLU A 1022 -19.17 40.52 15.23
N ASP A 1023 -20.09 41.26 14.59
CA ASP A 1023 -20.79 42.42 15.17
C ASP A 1023 -21.68 42.03 16.37
N LEU A 1024 -22.49 40.98 16.19
CA LEU A 1024 -23.39 40.48 17.25
C LEU A 1024 -22.67 39.53 18.24
N ARG A 1025 -21.43 39.12 17.94
CA ARG A 1025 -20.68 38.07 18.65
C ARG A 1025 -21.52 36.81 18.89
N LYS A 1026 -22.27 36.42 17.88
CA LYS A 1026 -23.24 35.32 17.93
C LYS A 1026 -22.89 34.29 16.87
N LEU A 1027 -23.01 33.01 17.25
CA LEU A 1027 -22.96 31.89 16.33
C LEU A 1027 -24.39 31.58 15.86
N GLU A 1028 -24.61 31.53 14.56
CA GLU A 1028 -25.89 31.21 13.95
C GLU A 1028 -25.80 29.91 13.16
N GLN A 1029 -26.78 29.02 13.35
CA GLN A 1029 -26.85 27.72 12.70
C GLN A 1029 -27.60 27.87 11.37
N LEU A 1030 -26.95 27.48 10.27
CA LEU A 1030 -27.43 27.68 8.91
C LEU A 1030 -28.07 26.43 8.30
N TYR A 1031 -27.49 25.26 8.56
CA TYR A 1031 -27.93 23.98 7.96
C TYR A 1031 -27.70 22.78 8.89
N CYS A 1032 -28.50 21.72 8.69
CA CYS A 1032 -28.42 20.44 9.38
C CYS A 1032 -28.18 19.25 8.42
N ASP A 1033 -27.64 18.14 8.92
CA ASP A 1033 -27.56 16.86 8.18
C ASP A 1033 -28.98 16.28 7.99
N PRO A 1034 -29.35 15.81 6.79
CA PRO A 1034 -30.61 15.08 6.58
C PRO A 1034 -30.66 13.71 7.29
N ASP A 1035 -29.54 13.12 7.71
CA ASP A 1035 -29.45 11.81 8.36
C ASP A 1035 -28.75 11.88 9.74
N GLN A 1036 -29.14 10.99 10.66
CA GLN A 1036 -28.39 10.79 11.92
C GLN A 1036 -27.13 9.96 11.65
N ARG A 1037 -25.95 10.53 11.92
CA ARG A 1037 -24.63 9.93 11.65
C ARG A 1037 -23.73 10.09 12.86
N LEU A 1038 -22.90 9.08 13.13
CA LEU A 1038 -21.93 9.13 14.22
C LEU A 1038 -20.63 9.73 13.68
N VAL A 1039 -20.51 11.06 13.60
CA VAL A 1039 -19.37 11.69 12.89
C VAL A 1039 -18.03 11.34 13.54
N ALA A 1040 -17.12 10.79 12.74
CA ALA A 1040 -15.73 10.49 13.10
C ALA A 1040 -14.83 11.71 12.83
N ASP A 1041 -14.78 12.15 11.57
CA ASP A 1041 -14.11 13.38 11.13
C ASP A 1041 -14.89 14.00 9.95
N CYS A 1042 -14.64 15.28 9.67
CA CYS A 1042 -15.22 16.01 8.55
C CYS A 1042 -14.23 16.99 7.92
N ASN A 1043 -14.42 17.36 6.66
CA ASN A 1043 -13.60 18.38 6.01
C ASN A 1043 -14.42 19.24 5.03
N LEU A 1044 -14.22 20.56 5.07
CA LEU A 1044 -14.88 21.51 4.16
C LEU A 1044 -14.16 21.60 2.82
N MET A 1045 -14.68 20.84 1.84
CA MET A 1045 -14.17 20.77 0.48
C MET A 1045 -14.28 22.07 -0.27
N ASP A 1046 -15.31 22.88 0.04
CA ASP A 1046 -15.53 24.28 -0.34
C ASP A 1046 -16.43 24.97 0.68
N LEU A 1047 -16.85 26.21 0.42
CA LEU A 1047 -17.82 26.92 1.28
C LEU A 1047 -19.15 26.16 1.41
N ASN A 1048 -19.62 25.51 0.35
CA ASN A 1048 -20.93 24.85 0.33
C ASN A 1048 -20.88 23.33 0.51
N THR A 1049 -19.71 22.70 0.46
CA THR A 1049 -19.56 21.24 0.34
C THR A 1049 -18.69 20.69 1.45
N ALA A 1050 -19.18 19.68 2.18
CA ALA A 1050 -18.44 18.97 3.22
C ALA A 1050 -18.35 17.47 2.93
N ALA A 1051 -17.17 16.90 3.12
CA ALA A 1051 -16.95 15.47 3.20
C ALA A 1051 -17.03 15.03 4.66
N VAL A 1052 -17.72 13.91 4.93
CA VAL A 1052 -18.03 13.45 6.29
C VAL A 1052 -17.81 11.94 6.39
N ALA A 1053 -17.09 11.49 7.41
CA ALA A 1053 -16.96 10.09 7.78
C ALA A 1053 -17.83 9.76 9.00
N ASP A 1054 -18.52 8.62 8.94
CA ASP A 1054 -19.20 8.00 10.07
C ASP A 1054 -18.30 6.94 10.74
N ARG A 1055 -18.30 6.87 12.08
CA ARG A 1055 -17.66 5.82 12.87
C ARG A 1055 -18.07 4.40 12.44
N ARG A 1056 -19.24 4.25 11.82
CA ARG A 1056 -19.80 3.01 11.26
C ARG A 1056 -19.20 2.61 9.89
N GLY A 1057 -18.26 3.37 9.35
CA GLY A 1057 -17.56 3.08 8.10
C GLY A 1057 -18.30 3.51 6.82
N HIS A 1058 -19.08 4.59 6.92
CA HIS A 1058 -19.77 5.22 5.79
C HIS A 1058 -19.12 6.58 5.49
N PHE A 1059 -18.86 6.86 4.22
CA PHE A 1059 -18.39 8.15 3.72
C PHE A 1059 -19.49 8.85 2.93
N ALA A 1060 -19.67 10.15 3.15
CA ALA A 1060 -20.70 10.95 2.50
C ALA A 1060 -20.17 12.33 2.10
N VAL A 1061 -20.64 12.84 0.96
CA VAL A 1061 -20.44 14.25 0.58
C VAL A 1061 -21.79 14.95 0.62
N LEU A 1062 -21.87 15.99 1.44
CA LEU A 1062 -23.03 16.84 1.63
C LEU A 1062 -22.78 18.21 0.98
N SER A 1063 -23.80 18.78 0.34
CA SER A 1063 -23.74 20.15 -0.17
C SER A 1063 -24.95 21.00 0.24
N SER A 1064 -24.71 22.29 0.44
CA SER A 1064 -25.79 23.28 0.54
C SER A 1064 -26.33 23.61 -0.85
N LYS A 1065 -27.65 23.77 -0.97
CA LYS A 1065 -28.25 24.33 -2.19
C LYS A 1065 -27.90 25.81 -2.31
N ASN A 1066 -27.62 26.28 -3.51
CA ASN A 1066 -27.31 27.69 -3.83
C ASN A 1066 -28.55 28.61 -3.75
N HIS A 1067 -29.33 28.54 -2.66
CA HIS A 1067 -30.28 29.59 -2.34
C HIS A 1067 -29.51 30.79 -1.77
N PHE A 1068 -29.95 32.01 -2.09
CA PHE A 1068 -29.40 33.24 -1.54
C PHE A 1068 -29.36 33.17 0.00
N GLU A 1069 -28.25 33.62 0.59
CA GLU A 1069 -27.92 33.35 2.01
C GLU A 1069 -28.95 33.92 3.00
N ASP A 1070 -29.79 34.86 2.56
CA ASP A 1070 -30.85 35.53 3.33
C ASP A 1070 -31.96 34.59 3.88
N ASN A 1071 -32.05 33.35 3.39
CA ASN A 1071 -33.07 32.35 3.82
C ASN A 1071 -32.47 31.17 4.62
N ALA A 1072 -31.22 31.24 5.06
CA ALA A 1072 -30.61 30.15 5.86
C ALA A 1072 -31.24 30.08 7.27
N SER A 1073 -31.69 28.90 7.67
CA SER A 1073 -32.33 28.66 8.97
C SER A 1073 -32.05 27.22 9.45
N PRO A 1074 -32.12 26.91 10.75
CA PRO A 1074 -31.85 25.56 11.26
C PRO A 1074 -32.84 24.48 10.76
N GLU A 1075 -33.90 24.85 10.04
CA GLU A 1075 -34.83 23.93 9.36
C GLU A 1075 -34.33 23.50 7.97
N CYS A 1076 -33.30 24.17 7.42
CA CYS A 1076 -32.73 23.88 6.11
C CYS A 1076 -31.77 22.68 6.20
N ASN A 1077 -32.12 21.56 5.57
CA ASN A 1077 -31.26 20.39 5.48
C ASN A 1077 -30.28 20.49 4.31
N LEU A 1078 -29.07 19.95 4.50
CA LEU A 1078 -28.08 19.72 3.44
C LEU A 1078 -28.58 18.67 2.44
N MET A 1079 -28.12 18.76 1.20
CA MET A 1079 -28.32 17.72 0.17
C MET A 1079 -27.21 16.68 0.27
N LEU A 1080 -27.60 15.39 0.28
CA LEU A 1080 -26.67 14.28 0.13
C LEU A 1080 -26.35 14.08 -1.35
N ASN A 1081 -25.12 14.42 -1.74
CA ASN A 1081 -24.67 14.33 -3.14
C ASN A 1081 -24.22 12.90 -3.48
N CYS A 1082 -23.44 12.28 -2.60
CA CYS A 1082 -23.00 10.91 -2.77
C CYS A 1082 -22.72 10.23 -1.43
N SER A 1083 -22.76 8.89 -1.46
CA SER A 1083 -22.67 7.99 -0.32
C SER A 1083 -21.90 6.73 -0.68
N PHE A 1084 -21.05 6.24 0.21
CA PHE A 1084 -20.29 5.00 -0.01
C PHE A 1084 -19.99 4.28 1.30
N TYR A 1085 -20.31 2.99 1.36
CA TYR A 1085 -19.93 2.13 2.47
C TYR A 1085 -18.57 1.49 2.21
N ILE A 1086 -17.60 1.82 3.07
CA ILE A 1086 -16.21 1.34 2.97
C ILE A 1086 -16.09 -0.02 3.67
N GLY A 1087 -16.75 -0.18 4.81
CA GLY A 1087 -16.58 -1.31 5.72
C GLY A 1087 -15.69 -0.99 6.93
N GLU A 1088 -14.90 0.09 6.85
CA GLU A 1088 -13.93 0.50 7.87
C GLU A 1088 -14.15 1.94 8.32
N THR A 1089 -13.84 2.23 9.59
CA THR A 1089 -13.90 3.58 10.15
C THR A 1089 -12.76 4.45 9.62
N ILE A 1090 -13.09 5.54 8.92
CA ILE A 1090 -12.14 6.62 8.63
C ILE A 1090 -11.90 7.40 9.93
N MET A 1091 -10.62 7.62 10.25
CA MET A 1091 -10.17 8.33 11.46
C MET A 1091 -9.78 9.79 11.21
N SER A 1092 -9.23 10.10 10.03
CA SER A 1092 -8.73 11.43 9.69
C SER A 1092 -8.96 11.72 8.21
N ILE A 1093 -9.51 12.90 7.89
CA ILE A 1093 -9.76 13.39 6.53
C ILE A 1093 -8.91 14.63 6.28
N ARG A 1094 -8.12 14.64 5.20
CA ARG A 1094 -7.31 15.79 4.77
C ARG A 1094 -7.55 16.09 3.30
N LYS A 1095 -7.81 17.35 2.97
CA LYS A 1095 -7.81 17.84 1.58
C LYS A 1095 -6.37 17.92 1.09
N GLY A 1096 -6.06 17.28 -0.02
CA GLY A 1096 -4.70 17.20 -0.56
C GLY A 1096 -4.54 16.11 -1.62
N SER A 1097 -3.48 16.25 -2.42
CA SER A 1097 -2.96 15.24 -3.34
C SER A 1097 -2.01 14.28 -2.62
N PHE A 1098 -1.88 13.05 -3.08
CA PHE A 1098 -0.78 12.15 -2.73
C PHE A 1098 0.03 11.77 -3.99
N THR A 1099 0.15 12.73 -4.91
CA THR A 1099 0.69 12.56 -6.25
C THR A 1099 1.91 13.48 -6.42
N PHE A 1100 2.93 13.02 -7.15
CA PHE A 1100 4.06 13.88 -7.52
C PHE A 1100 3.59 15.00 -8.45
N LYS A 1101 3.85 16.26 -8.10
CA LYS A 1101 3.48 17.42 -8.92
C LYS A 1101 4.59 17.72 -9.91
N LEU A 1102 4.31 17.52 -11.21
CA LEU A 1102 5.31 17.72 -12.25
C LEU A 1102 5.71 19.20 -12.32
N PRO A 1103 7.00 19.55 -12.51
CA PRO A 1103 7.43 20.94 -12.56
C PRO A 1103 6.72 21.81 -13.61
N ALA A 1104 6.24 21.21 -14.71
CA ALA A 1104 5.47 21.91 -15.74
C ALA A 1104 4.01 22.21 -15.37
N ASP A 1105 3.42 21.51 -14.40
CA ASP A 1105 2.04 21.78 -13.98
C ASP A 1105 1.94 23.15 -13.28
N ASP A 1106 3.03 23.61 -12.65
CA ASP A 1106 3.14 24.99 -12.12
C ASP A 1106 3.25 26.05 -13.23
N VAL A 1107 3.84 25.72 -14.38
CA VAL A 1107 4.01 26.65 -15.52
C VAL A 1107 2.73 26.77 -16.34
N LEU A 1108 1.92 25.71 -16.40
CA LEU A 1108 0.65 25.68 -17.12
C LEU A 1108 -0.51 26.40 -16.39
N LYS A 1109 -0.33 26.82 -15.13
CA LYS A 1109 -1.29 27.62 -14.33
C LYS A 1109 -1.65 29.00 -14.91
N HIS A 1110 -1.15 29.36 -16.09
CA HIS A 1110 -1.40 30.65 -16.75
C HIS A 1110 -2.00 30.47 -18.17
N CYS A 1111 -2.48 29.27 -18.50
CA CYS A 1111 -3.14 28.96 -19.78
C CYS A 1111 -4.51 28.30 -19.54
N ASP A 1112 -5.61 29.00 -19.87
CA ASP A 1112 -7.03 28.67 -19.61
C ASP A 1112 -7.52 27.23 -19.98
N GLY A 1113 -6.70 26.43 -20.67
CA GLY A 1113 -7.00 25.02 -20.98
C GLY A 1113 -6.55 24.01 -19.93
N ALA A 1114 -5.57 24.34 -19.08
CA ALA A 1114 -4.95 23.41 -18.14
C ALA A 1114 -5.60 23.40 -16.74
N ASP A 1115 -6.38 24.43 -16.40
CA ASP A 1115 -7.07 24.55 -15.11
C ASP A 1115 -7.88 23.31 -14.72
N ARG A 1116 -8.50 22.65 -15.71
CA ARG A 1116 -9.33 21.46 -15.48
C ARG A 1116 -8.59 20.26 -14.89
N VAL A 1117 -7.27 20.13 -15.04
CA VAL A 1117 -6.50 19.02 -14.42
C VAL A 1117 -5.95 19.45 -13.06
N VAL A 1118 -5.48 20.70 -12.96
CA VAL A 1118 -4.93 21.26 -11.71
C VAL A 1118 -6.00 21.35 -10.63
N ASP A 1119 -7.22 21.78 -10.95
CA ASP A 1119 -8.35 21.87 -10.01
C ASP A 1119 -8.80 20.50 -9.45
N LEU A 1120 -8.65 19.41 -10.22
CA LEU A 1120 -9.00 18.06 -9.74
C LEU A 1120 -7.99 17.60 -8.68
N SER A 1121 -6.70 17.86 -8.88
CA SER A 1121 -5.63 17.53 -7.92
C SER A 1121 -5.71 18.36 -6.64
N ASN A 1122 -6.18 19.61 -6.73
CA ASN A 1122 -6.40 20.47 -5.56
C ASN A 1122 -7.65 20.05 -4.75
N ASN A 1123 -8.57 19.28 -5.34
CA ASN A 1123 -9.83 18.86 -4.75
C ASN A 1123 -9.90 17.36 -4.40
N SER A 1124 -8.78 16.64 -4.45
CA SER A 1124 -8.73 15.27 -3.90
C SER A 1124 -8.74 15.26 -2.37
N ILE A 1125 -9.22 14.16 -1.82
CA ILE A 1125 -9.32 13.92 -0.38
C ILE A 1125 -8.50 12.68 -0.05
N VAL A 1126 -7.53 12.81 0.85
CA VAL A 1126 -6.88 11.65 1.49
C VAL A 1126 -7.63 11.35 2.79
N ALA A 1127 -7.93 10.09 3.04
CA ALA A 1127 -8.58 9.60 4.25
C ALA A 1127 -7.80 8.40 4.81
N SER A 1128 -7.50 8.40 6.11
CA SER A 1128 -6.88 7.25 6.78
C SER A 1128 -7.93 6.46 7.57
N THR A 1129 -7.74 5.14 7.64
CA THR A 1129 -8.67 4.21 8.29
C THR A 1129 -8.08 3.57 9.56
N LEU A 1130 -8.98 3.11 10.42
CA LEU A 1130 -8.62 2.42 11.66
C LEU A 1130 -7.94 1.06 11.43
N LEU A 1131 -8.16 0.39 10.29
CA LEU A 1131 -7.50 -0.87 9.95
C LEU A 1131 -6.20 -0.68 9.13
N GLY A 1132 -5.69 0.55 9.04
CA GLY A 1132 -4.37 0.84 8.46
C GLY A 1132 -4.35 1.08 6.94
N GLY A 1133 -5.50 1.08 6.28
CA GLY A 1133 -5.65 1.50 4.89
C GLY A 1133 -5.64 3.03 4.71
N VAL A 1134 -5.12 3.48 3.58
CA VAL A 1134 -5.18 4.88 3.11
C VAL A 1134 -6.04 4.92 1.86
N MET A 1135 -7.09 5.73 1.89
CA MET A 1135 -8.05 5.92 0.81
C MET A 1135 -7.88 7.29 0.18
N ILE A 1136 -8.08 7.40 -1.13
CA ILE A 1136 -8.06 8.68 -1.84
C ILE A 1136 -9.35 8.81 -2.66
N PHE A 1137 -10.09 9.90 -2.44
CA PHE A 1137 -11.26 10.25 -3.26
C PHE A 1137 -10.88 11.31 -4.28
N ILE A 1138 -11.12 11.02 -5.55
CA ILE A 1138 -10.81 11.90 -6.68
C ILE A 1138 -12.13 12.39 -7.31
N PRO A 1139 -12.32 13.71 -7.50
CA PRO A 1139 -13.40 14.21 -8.34
C PRO A 1139 -13.17 13.83 -9.81
N ILE A 1140 -14.21 13.39 -10.50
CA ILE A 1140 -14.17 13.08 -11.94
C ILE A 1140 -15.26 13.85 -12.68
N SER A 1141 -15.10 14.02 -13.99
CA SER A 1141 -16.15 14.65 -14.80
C SER A 1141 -17.36 13.72 -14.97
N ARG A 1142 -18.51 14.30 -15.32
CA ARG A 1142 -19.75 13.54 -15.49
C ARG A 1142 -19.70 12.52 -16.63
N GLU A 1143 -19.09 12.89 -17.76
CA GLU A 1143 -18.93 12.01 -18.93
C GLU A 1143 -18.08 10.78 -18.58
N GLU A 1144 -17.03 10.97 -17.77
CA GLU A 1144 -16.15 9.91 -17.29
C GLU A 1144 -16.84 9.03 -16.24
N TYR A 1145 -17.67 9.61 -15.37
CA TYR A 1145 -18.50 8.87 -14.43
C TYR A 1145 -19.46 7.92 -15.16
N GLU A 1146 -20.23 8.44 -16.11
CA GLU A 1146 -21.22 7.66 -16.87
C GLU A 1146 -20.55 6.52 -17.68
N LEU A 1147 -19.34 6.75 -18.19
CA LEU A 1147 -18.53 5.72 -18.85
C LEU A 1147 -18.05 4.63 -17.87
N LEU A 1148 -17.48 5.03 -16.73
CA LEU A 1148 -16.91 4.09 -15.75
C LEU A 1148 -17.99 3.32 -14.97
N GLU A 1149 -19.16 3.90 -14.72
CA GLU A 1149 -20.33 3.21 -14.17
C GLU A 1149 -20.77 2.04 -15.08
N ALA A 1150 -20.76 2.26 -16.39
CA ALA A 1150 -21.04 1.22 -17.38
C ALA A 1150 -19.94 0.13 -17.46
N VAL A 1151 -18.70 0.42 -17.06
CA VAL A 1151 -17.62 -0.58 -16.96
C VAL A 1151 -17.74 -1.37 -15.66
N GLN A 1152 -17.95 -0.69 -14.52
CA GLN A 1152 -18.11 -1.29 -13.20
C GLN A 1152 -19.29 -2.28 -13.16
N SER A 1153 -20.44 -1.92 -13.74
CA SER A 1153 -21.62 -2.80 -13.81
C SER A 1153 -21.38 -4.11 -14.56
N ARG A 1154 -20.49 -4.12 -15.56
CA ARG A 1154 -20.07 -5.35 -16.26
C ARG A 1154 -19.05 -6.16 -15.46
N LEU A 1155 -18.08 -5.49 -14.83
CA LEU A 1155 -17.06 -6.14 -13.98
C LEU A 1155 -17.66 -6.90 -12.79
N VAL A 1156 -18.67 -6.33 -12.13
CA VAL A 1156 -19.36 -6.95 -10.98
C VAL A 1156 -20.02 -8.28 -11.35
N VAL A 1157 -20.48 -8.45 -12.59
CA VAL A 1157 -21.19 -9.64 -13.08
C VAL A 1157 -20.25 -10.64 -13.77
N HIS A 1158 -19.13 -10.19 -14.34
CA HIS A 1158 -18.23 -11.03 -15.11
C HIS A 1158 -17.47 -12.04 -14.21
N PRO A 1159 -17.43 -13.34 -14.56
CA PRO A 1159 -17.00 -14.40 -13.63
C PRO A 1159 -15.53 -14.35 -13.19
N LEU A 1160 -14.65 -13.65 -13.92
CA LEU A 1160 -13.24 -13.45 -13.49
C LEU A 1160 -13.07 -12.33 -12.45
N THR A 1161 -14.06 -11.45 -12.30
CA THR A 1161 -13.97 -10.20 -11.50
C THR A 1161 -15.12 -10.06 -10.49
N ALA A 1162 -16.10 -10.95 -10.54
CA ALA A 1162 -17.20 -11.00 -9.58
C ALA A 1162 -16.69 -11.22 -8.13
N PRO A 1163 -17.34 -10.63 -7.10
CA PRO A 1163 -16.92 -10.78 -5.71
C PRO A 1163 -16.84 -12.26 -5.28
N ILE A 1164 -15.65 -12.71 -4.87
CA ILE A 1164 -15.34 -14.13 -4.55
C ILE A 1164 -16.30 -14.74 -3.51
N LEU A 1165 -16.77 -13.94 -2.55
CA LEU A 1165 -17.70 -14.39 -1.51
C LEU A 1165 -19.18 -14.43 -1.94
N GLY A 1166 -19.50 -14.11 -3.20
CA GLY A 1166 -20.87 -14.09 -3.72
C GLY A 1166 -21.77 -12.96 -3.19
N ASN A 1167 -21.20 -11.97 -2.49
CA ASN A 1167 -21.93 -10.79 -2.02
C ASN A 1167 -22.31 -9.89 -3.20
N ASP A 1168 -23.53 -9.33 -3.22
CA ASP A 1168 -23.84 -8.24 -4.14
C ASP A 1168 -23.02 -6.99 -3.78
N HIS A 1169 -22.20 -6.56 -4.73
CA HIS A 1169 -21.43 -5.30 -4.67
C HIS A 1169 -22.36 -4.10 -4.43
N SER A 1170 -23.51 -4.09 -5.09
CA SER A 1170 -24.44 -2.95 -5.10
C SER A 1170 -25.11 -2.76 -3.73
N GLU A 1171 -25.48 -3.86 -3.07
CA GLU A 1171 -25.98 -3.90 -1.69
C GLU A 1171 -24.87 -3.57 -0.69
N PHE A 1172 -23.68 -4.17 -0.83
CA PHE A 1172 -22.56 -3.96 0.09
C PHE A 1172 -22.14 -2.48 0.13
N ARG A 1173 -21.81 -1.88 -1.02
CA ARG A 1173 -21.39 -0.47 -1.10
C ARG A 1173 -22.56 0.51 -0.86
N GLY A 1174 -23.80 0.08 -1.09
CA GLY A 1174 -25.02 0.85 -0.86
C GLY A 1174 -25.63 0.73 0.55
N ARG A 1175 -25.02 -0.05 1.44
CA ARG A 1175 -25.56 -0.38 2.77
C ARG A 1175 -25.93 0.87 3.57
N ARG A 1176 -27.23 0.97 3.94
CA ARG A 1176 -27.88 2.10 4.63
C ARG A 1176 -27.96 3.43 3.86
N SER A 1177 -27.59 3.49 2.58
CA SER A 1177 -27.85 4.69 1.78
C SER A 1177 -29.33 4.80 1.36
N ARG A 1178 -29.79 6.02 1.07
CA ARG A 1178 -31.14 6.28 0.57
C ARG A 1178 -31.24 5.90 -0.91
N VAL A 1179 -32.38 5.34 -1.30
CA VAL A 1179 -32.69 5.00 -2.70
C VAL A 1179 -32.65 6.28 -3.54
N GLY A 1180 -31.88 6.27 -4.64
CA GLY A 1180 -31.77 7.40 -5.58
C GLY A 1180 -30.59 8.36 -5.35
N VAL A 1181 -29.71 8.11 -4.37
CA VAL A 1181 -28.46 8.87 -4.21
C VAL A 1181 -27.38 8.34 -5.16
N PRO A 1182 -26.66 9.21 -5.91
CA PRO A 1182 -25.50 8.81 -6.70
C PRO A 1182 -24.44 8.08 -5.87
N LYS A 1183 -24.03 6.89 -6.33
CA LYS A 1183 -22.98 6.11 -5.66
C LYS A 1183 -21.59 6.61 -6.08
N ILE A 1184 -20.63 6.57 -5.16
CA ILE A 1184 -19.21 6.73 -5.52
C ILE A 1184 -18.78 5.46 -6.29
N LEU A 1185 -17.98 5.62 -7.34
CA LEU A 1185 -17.42 4.50 -8.10
C LEU A 1185 -16.34 3.79 -7.28
N ASP A 1186 -16.30 2.47 -7.38
CA ASP A 1186 -15.39 1.62 -6.64
C ASP A 1186 -14.07 1.45 -7.41
N GLY A 1187 -13.06 2.22 -7.00
CA GLY A 1187 -11.74 2.22 -7.61
C GLY A 1187 -11.06 0.85 -7.58
N ASP A 1188 -11.26 0.06 -6.52
CA ASP A 1188 -10.66 -1.28 -6.38
C ASP A 1188 -11.24 -2.24 -7.42
N MET A 1189 -12.55 -2.17 -7.66
CA MET A 1189 -13.21 -2.95 -8.69
C MET A 1189 -12.81 -2.52 -10.10
N LEU A 1190 -12.76 -1.20 -10.35
CA LEU A 1190 -12.33 -0.67 -11.64
C LEU A 1190 -10.85 -0.98 -11.95
N ALA A 1191 -9.98 -1.02 -10.94
CA ALA A 1191 -8.56 -1.37 -11.10
C ALA A 1191 -8.36 -2.82 -11.60
N GLN A 1192 -9.24 -3.77 -11.26
CA GLN A 1192 -9.15 -5.14 -11.75
C GLN A 1192 -9.21 -5.24 -13.29
N PHE A 1193 -9.87 -4.29 -13.97
CA PHE A 1193 -9.87 -4.25 -15.45
C PHE A 1193 -8.46 -4.10 -16.03
N LEU A 1194 -7.55 -3.41 -15.33
CA LEU A 1194 -6.15 -3.26 -15.72
C LEU A 1194 -5.31 -4.53 -15.49
N GLU A 1195 -5.80 -5.50 -14.70
CA GLU A 1195 -5.14 -6.80 -14.52
C GLU A 1195 -5.55 -7.84 -15.59
N LEU A 1196 -6.63 -7.59 -16.32
CA LEU A 1196 -7.13 -8.48 -17.38
C LEU A 1196 -6.31 -8.36 -18.67
N THR A 1197 -6.20 -9.47 -19.42
CA THR A 1197 -5.67 -9.47 -20.80
C THR A 1197 -6.54 -8.61 -21.73
N SER A 1198 -5.97 -8.12 -22.84
CA SER A 1198 -6.74 -7.43 -23.88
C SER A 1198 -7.97 -8.22 -24.37
N MET A 1199 -7.87 -9.55 -24.56
CA MET A 1199 -9.02 -10.38 -24.95
C MET A 1199 -10.11 -10.47 -23.87
N GLN A 1200 -9.73 -10.53 -22.59
CA GLN A 1200 -10.68 -10.52 -21.47
C GLN A 1200 -11.32 -9.14 -21.30
N GLN A 1201 -10.58 -8.05 -21.52
CA GLN A 1201 -11.13 -6.69 -21.52
C GLN A 1201 -12.19 -6.51 -22.63
N GLU A 1202 -11.90 -6.98 -23.84
CA GLU A 1202 -12.87 -7.02 -24.95
C GLU A 1202 -14.11 -7.86 -24.58
N ALA A 1203 -13.92 -9.06 -24.00
CA ALA A 1203 -15.02 -9.92 -23.56
C ALA A 1203 -15.89 -9.27 -22.45
N VAL A 1204 -15.28 -8.58 -21.49
CA VAL A 1204 -16.00 -7.82 -20.44
C VAL A 1204 -16.83 -6.72 -21.07
N LEU A 1205 -16.29 -5.92 -21.99
CA LEU A 1205 -17.04 -4.82 -22.63
C LEU A 1205 -18.12 -5.31 -23.61
N ALA A 1206 -17.93 -6.49 -24.20
CA ALA A 1206 -18.89 -7.15 -25.09
C ALA A 1206 -20.13 -7.71 -24.36
N LEU A 1207 -20.10 -7.84 -23.03
CA LEU A 1207 -21.27 -8.25 -22.26
C LEU A 1207 -22.44 -7.27 -22.46
N PRO A 1208 -23.63 -7.76 -22.87
CA PRO A 1208 -24.82 -6.92 -22.95
C PRO A 1208 -25.24 -6.46 -21.55
N PHE A 1209 -25.83 -5.27 -21.48
CA PHE A 1209 -26.28 -4.69 -20.21
C PHE A 1209 -27.36 -5.59 -19.57
N GLY A 1210 -27.03 -6.22 -18.44
CA GLY A 1210 -27.92 -7.15 -17.76
C GLY A 1210 -29.13 -6.42 -17.16
N PHE A 1211 -30.33 -6.91 -17.46
CA PHE A 1211 -31.56 -6.46 -16.79
C PHE A 1211 -31.48 -6.80 -15.29
N SER A 1212 -31.54 -5.78 -14.42
CA SER A 1212 -31.83 -5.97 -13.01
C SER A 1212 -33.34 -6.09 -12.81
N GLU A 1213 -33.82 -7.25 -12.38
CA GLU A 1213 -35.23 -7.46 -12.03
C GLU A 1213 -35.61 -6.78 -10.70
N ARG A 1214 -35.99 -5.49 -10.77
CA ARG A 1214 -37.21 -4.94 -10.13
C ARG A 1214 -37.31 -3.45 -10.44
N GLY A 1215 -38.39 -3.07 -11.12
CA GLY A 1215 -38.50 -1.73 -11.68
C GLY A 1215 -38.81 -0.64 -10.65
N MET A 1216 -38.28 0.56 -10.91
CA MET A 1216 -39.13 1.73 -11.17
C MET A 1216 -38.50 2.57 -12.29
N SER A 1217 -39.36 3.29 -13.02
CA SER A 1217 -39.02 3.98 -14.26
C SER A 1217 -38.40 5.36 -14.06
N SER A 1218 -37.24 5.62 -14.67
CA SER A 1218 -36.86 6.94 -15.19
C SER A 1218 -35.90 6.80 -16.38
N SER A 1219 -35.87 7.82 -17.23
CA SER A 1219 -35.42 7.72 -18.62
C SER A 1219 -34.01 8.25 -18.88
N SER A 1220 -33.15 7.40 -19.43
CA SER A 1220 -32.21 7.79 -20.51
C SER A 1220 -31.78 6.56 -21.31
N THR A 1221 -32.27 6.45 -22.55
CA THR A 1221 -31.76 5.49 -23.53
C THR A 1221 -30.40 5.96 -24.03
N LEU A 1222 -29.32 5.56 -23.37
CA LEU A 1222 -27.97 5.72 -23.92
C LEU A 1222 -27.86 4.90 -25.22
N PRO A 1223 -27.48 5.50 -26.36
CA PRO A 1223 -27.31 4.76 -27.60
C PRO A 1223 -26.15 3.77 -27.46
N HIS A 1224 -26.30 2.58 -28.03
CA HIS A 1224 -25.27 1.54 -28.05
C HIS A 1224 -24.08 1.92 -28.95
N THR A 1225 -23.26 2.87 -28.54
CA THR A 1225 -21.89 2.99 -29.06
C THR A 1225 -21.04 1.90 -28.41
N PRO A 1226 -20.29 1.09 -29.18
CA PRO A 1226 -19.36 0.14 -28.60
C PRO A 1226 -18.27 0.94 -27.88
N ILE A 1227 -18.13 0.71 -26.57
CA ILE A 1227 -17.11 1.37 -25.76
C ILE A 1227 -15.74 0.82 -26.18
N PRO A 1228 -14.83 1.64 -26.72
CA PRO A 1228 -13.52 1.15 -27.14
C PRO A 1228 -12.64 0.91 -25.91
N VAL A 1229 -12.06 -0.30 -25.80
CA VAL A 1229 -11.13 -0.69 -24.73
C VAL A 1229 -10.07 0.38 -24.48
N ASN A 1230 -9.47 0.91 -25.55
CA ASN A 1230 -8.43 1.94 -25.48
C ASN A 1230 -8.87 3.21 -24.75
N GLN A 1231 -10.14 3.62 -24.82
CA GLN A 1231 -10.64 4.78 -24.08
C GLN A 1231 -10.82 4.47 -22.59
N VAL A 1232 -11.30 3.28 -22.25
CA VAL A 1232 -11.44 2.81 -20.86
C VAL A 1232 -10.06 2.65 -20.22
N VAL A 1233 -9.13 1.99 -20.90
CA VAL A 1233 -7.74 1.83 -20.44
C VAL A 1233 -7.07 3.20 -20.25
N ARG A 1234 -7.17 4.13 -21.20
CA ARG A 1234 -6.64 5.51 -21.04
C ARG A 1234 -7.20 6.21 -19.80
N LEU A 1235 -8.52 6.12 -19.59
CA LEU A 1235 -9.19 6.79 -18.47
C LEU A 1235 -8.81 6.14 -17.13
N LEU A 1236 -8.85 4.82 -17.05
CA LEU A 1236 -8.47 4.06 -15.85
C LEU A 1236 -6.99 4.22 -15.53
N GLU A 1237 -6.09 4.17 -16.52
CA GLU A 1237 -4.68 4.51 -16.33
C GLU A 1237 -4.56 5.93 -15.76
N ARG A 1238 -5.20 6.94 -16.37
CA ARG A 1238 -5.12 8.33 -15.89
C ARG A 1238 -5.61 8.50 -14.44
N VAL A 1239 -6.67 7.78 -14.04
CA VAL A 1239 -7.21 7.84 -12.66
C VAL A 1239 -6.34 7.02 -11.70
N HIS A 1240 -5.93 5.81 -12.07
CA HIS A 1240 -5.14 4.90 -11.23
C HIS A 1240 -3.71 5.40 -10.99
N TYR A 1241 -3.12 6.14 -11.93
CA TYR A 1241 -1.81 6.79 -11.75
C TYR A 1241 -1.91 8.24 -11.24
N ALA A 1242 -3.12 8.77 -11.01
CA ALA A 1242 -3.29 9.91 -10.10
C ALA A 1242 -3.30 9.45 -8.63
N LEU A 1243 -3.57 8.17 -8.38
CA LEU A 1243 -3.65 7.51 -7.07
C LEU A 1243 -2.31 6.90 -6.59
N ASN A 1244 -1.33 6.69 -7.47
CA ASN A 1244 -0.04 6.03 -7.21
C ASN A 1244 1.14 6.87 -7.71
#